data_AF-A0A1Z8QCA6-F1
#
_entry.id   AF-A0A1Z8QCA6-F1
#
_cell.length_a   1.000
_cell.length_b   1.000
_cell.length_c   1.000
_cell.angle_alpha   90.00
_cell.angle_beta   90.00
_cell.angle_gamma   90.00
#
_symmetry.space_group_name_H-M   'P 1'
#
loop_
_entity.id
_entity.type
_entity.pdbx_description
1 polymer ?
#
loop_
_entity_poly.entity_id
_entity_poly.type
_entity_poly.pdbx_seq_one_letter_code
_entity_poly.pdbx_strand_id
1 'polypeptide(L)'
;MATTDRQNRLLVSEDWRKIYQSFQQADFKSYDFETLRRTMVAYLQENYPDDFNDFVESSEYVALIDLIAYIAQALSFRVDLNARENFLETAERRNSVLRLARLINYNAKRNRPATGLLKIDSVSTTQDVTDSSGTNIANQTVIWNDSANSNYREQFISILNAANQTGQLFGKPREKDKIGGGDTEVYTLASNQNGLPIFNFSKTVGGVGRSFEIVPSSINDSDSIYEADPVEGTGMTYTYRSDGSGDSSNNTGFFFLFKQGSMQSTDFNVDTANTNYVKGINVSNINNTDVWLYGLDQFGQLNKIWTKVPSLSGNNAIYNSLSKSVRDIYNVVTKNNDTIDLVFGDGNFSNLPLGSFRTYYRVSDNAKYSLQSADMQNITADIGYVDANGSEQTLSITMSLKASVYNSAATESNDSIREKAGQVYYSQNRMITAEDYQVVPLSASQEIVKVRSVNRSASGISRAKEILDPTGAYSNVSVFAEDGILYREESTPSFTFTFNNRSDVQSTLDTNIEDKLKKSYSRQFYYDKYDTQSLSSLTATWNSSTTTTNTNTGFFTSGGALATGSSATSNLKYAKAGALVKFTSPDTREFLNGKLVTAGTENAEDRNWAKISAVEGDGSNGGLGNLSSGLGPITLNDIIPNGSVLNAVIPNFTTSFTTVLEADLIDRIEAYEEFGLRYDIDSEEWRVITSSNLSTNAVFSLSKQGDTSGTNLDASWWFKFSNDGSTYTVTYRKMEYIFESEAQNKFHYDVEEKIYDYKTGKVVKDIVKILKTNSIVSTGNSIGYPITWQVTDTVTEADGFQDNRKIKVGFLDDDDDGVVDNPEIFDIFVEPDTSIATKFVFFEKYISYDSIERFKPYAATNFVVTQNETDIDLNSSTYTDGQLFYFYADAENVIKKYSLTTNTLATTTDYYARRGRSSIDFQYKHHAGQETRIDPSVSNIIDTYLLERTYDNLYRIWLQDGGTKPTTSTSDQLRINYSGVLNPLKSLSDQIIYHPVKYNLLFGTNAAEQLQATFKVVKNSKTNVTDAVIKTRVIAAINEFFALDNWDFGDTFYFTELAAYIHNELAPDLLTVVIVPNESGQSFGSLFQINSSADEIFISGATVDDVSIITALGANQLAASGTVVTSTSSATTNTTTGSAVSGSTTTGSGSSSGSSGAGY
;
A
#
# COMPACT_ATOMS: atom_id res chain seq x y z
N MET A 1 -78.97 5.90 -5.73
CA MET A 1 -77.68 6.59 -5.95
C MET A 1 -76.94 6.14 -7.22
N ALA A 2 -77.61 5.57 -8.24
CA ALA A 2 -76.91 4.98 -9.41
C ALA A 2 -76.82 5.90 -10.65
N THR A 3 -77.58 7.00 -10.71
CA THR A 3 -77.60 7.91 -11.86
C THR A 3 -76.56 9.03 -11.79
N THR A 4 -76.15 9.43 -10.58
CA THR A 4 -75.16 10.50 -10.37
C THR A 4 -73.72 10.03 -10.65
N ASP A 5 -73.38 8.77 -10.30
CA ASP A 5 -72.07 8.19 -10.62
C ASP A 5 -71.90 7.87 -12.12
N ARG A 6 -73.01 7.55 -12.82
CA ARG A 6 -73.00 7.31 -14.27
C ARG A 6 -72.74 8.60 -15.06
N GLN A 7 -73.33 9.73 -14.64
CA GLN A 7 -73.05 11.05 -15.24
C GLN A 7 -71.62 11.53 -14.93
N ASN A 8 -71.12 11.27 -13.72
CA ASN A 8 -69.73 11.59 -13.36
C ASN A 8 -68.69 10.72 -14.09
N ARG A 9 -69.04 9.51 -14.56
CA ARG A 9 -68.14 8.70 -15.41
C ARG A 9 -68.12 9.14 -16.87
N LEU A 10 -69.25 9.60 -17.41
CA LEU A 10 -69.35 10.08 -18.81
C LEU A 10 -68.69 11.44 -19.05
N LEU A 11 -68.59 12.28 -18.02
CA LEU A 11 -67.86 13.56 -18.05
C LEU A 11 -66.35 13.41 -17.73
N VAL A 12 -65.87 12.18 -17.50
CA VAL A 12 -64.49 11.87 -17.09
C VAL A 12 -63.84 10.93 -18.13
N SER A 13 -64.10 11.16 -19.42
CA SER A 13 -63.51 10.38 -20.52
C SER A 13 -62.20 10.97 -21.06
N GLU A 14 -61.69 12.07 -20.50
CA GLU A 14 -60.50 12.77 -21.04
C GLU A 14 -59.19 12.47 -20.30
N ASP A 15 -59.22 11.77 -19.16
CA ASP A 15 -58.01 11.53 -18.37
C ASP A 15 -57.38 10.16 -18.66
N TRP A 16 -56.34 10.15 -19.49
CA TRP A 16 -55.51 9.00 -19.87
C TRP A 16 -54.96 8.19 -18.67
N ARG A 17 -54.95 8.78 -17.47
CA ARG A 17 -54.54 8.13 -16.22
C ARG A 17 -55.52 7.07 -15.73
N LYS A 18 -56.81 7.14 -16.09
CA LYS A 18 -57.82 6.16 -15.65
C LYS A 18 -57.91 4.89 -16.51
N ILE A 19 -57.44 4.94 -17.77
CA ILE A 19 -57.29 3.74 -18.61
C ILE A 19 -56.35 2.73 -17.94
N TYR A 20 -55.35 3.21 -17.20
CA TYR A 20 -54.43 2.35 -16.45
C TYR A 20 -54.97 1.88 -15.08
N GLN A 21 -56.05 2.49 -14.55
CA GLN A 21 -56.68 2.07 -13.30
C GLN A 21 -57.69 0.92 -13.47
N SER A 22 -58.31 0.75 -14.64
CA SER A 22 -59.20 -0.41 -14.89
C SER A 22 -58.42 -1.73 -14.97
N PHE A 23 -57.12 -1.69 -15.29
CA PHE A 23 -56.24 -2.85 -15.26
C PHE A 23 -55.75 -3.23 -13.84
N GLN A 24 -56.03 -2.42 -12.81
CA GLN A 24 -55.57 -2.67 -11.44
C GLN A 24 -56.30 -3.85 -10.76
N GLN A 25 -57.42 -4.31 -11.34
CA GLN A 25 -58.18 -5.48 -10.88
C GLN A 25 -57.92 -6.76 -11.70
N ALA A 26 -57.06 -6.70 -12.72
CA ALA A 26 -56.67 -7.90 -13.47
C ALA A 26 -55.50 -8.60 -12.74
N ASP A 27 -55.71 -9.86 -12.34
CA ASP A 27 -54.65 -10.70 -11.77
C ASP A 27 -53.67 -11.14 -12.87
N PHE A 28 -52.61 -10.36 -13.07
CA PHE A 28 -51.57 -10.63 -14.06
C PHE A 28 -50.61 -11.77 -13.68
N LYS A 29 -50.76 -12.40 -12.49
CA LYS A 29 -49.93 -13.55 -12.10
C LYS A 29 -50.48 -14.88 -12.61
N SER A 30 -51.78 -14.95 -12.95
CA SER A 30 -52.40 -16.15 -13.50
C SER A 30 -52.25 -16.20 -15.03
N TYR A 31 -51.49 -17.17 -15.52
CA TYR A 31 -51.28 -17.44 -16.95
C TYR A 31 -52.24 -18.49 -17.53
N ASP A 32 -53.15 -19.01 -16.71
CA ASP A 32 -54.08 -20.05 -17.13
C ASP A 32 -55.17 -19.49 -18.04
N PHE A 33 -55.44 -20.22 -19.12
CA PHE A 33 -56.45 -19.91 -20.13
C PHE A 33 -57.80 -19.56 -19.51
N GLU A 34 -58.25 -20.38 -18.56
CA GLU A 34 -59.56 -20.24 -17.91
C GLU A 34 -59.65 -18.93 -17.11
N THR A 35 -58.54 -18.52 -16.49
CA THR A 35 -58.51 -17.30 -15.69
C THR A 35 -58.45 -16.05 -16.55
N LEU A 36 -57.67 -16.06 -17.65
CA LEU A 36 -57.64 -14.97 -18.63
C LEU A 36 -59.00 -14.79 -19.30
N ARG A 37 -59.63 -15.89 -19.73
CA ARG A 37 -60.99 -15.91 -20.28
C ARG A 37 -62.00 -15.31 -19.30
N ARG A 38 -62.00 -15.78 -18.05
CA ARG A 38 -62.92 -15.29 -17.01
C ARG A 38 -62.74 -13.80 -16.75
N THR A 39 -61.51 -13.32 -16.67
CA THR A 39 -61.21 -11.89 -16.44
C THR A 39 -61.67 -11.03 -17.62
N MET A 40 -61.47 -11.48 -18.86
CA MET A 40 -61.95 -10.77 -20.05
C MET A 40 -63.49 -10.72 -20.10
N VAL A 41 -64.16 -11.83 -19.79
CA VAL A 41 -65.64 -11.88 -19.70
C VAL A 41 -66.15 -10.94 -18.61
N ALA A 42 -65.53 -10.96 -17.42
CA ALA A 42 -65.90 -10.07 -16.31
C ALA A 42 -65.70 -8.59 -16.68
N TYR A 43 -64.60 -8.25 -17.36
CA TYR A 43 -64.33 -6.89 -17.84
C TYR A 43 -65.39 -6.40 -18.84
N LEU A 44 -65.81 -7.27 -19.76
CA LEU A 44 -66.85 -6.96 -20.75
C LEU A 44 -68.22 -6.78 -20.09
N GLN A 45 -68.56 -7.64 -19.12
CA GLN A 45 -69.79 -7.52 -18.32
C GLN A 45 -69.86 -6.22 -17.53
N GLU A 46 -68.73 -5.72 -17.02
CA GLU A 46 -68.70 -4.49 -16.21
C GLU A 46 -68.68 -3.21 -17.04
N ASN A 47 -67.94 -3.19 -18.15
CA ASN A 47 -67.70 -1.97 -18.93
C ASN A 47 -68.63 -1.80 -20.13
N TYR A 48 -69.12 -2.90 -20.71
CA TYR A 48 -69.98 -2.89 -21.90
C TYR A 48 -71.23 -3.79 -21.73
N PRO A 49 -71.98 -3.68 -20.62
CA PRO A 49 -73.14 -4.54 -20.35
C PRO A 49 -74.30 -4.35 -21.34
N ASP A 50 -74.42 -3.17 -21.95
CA ASP A 50 -75.50 -2.84 -22.87
C ASP A 50 -75.22 -3.30 -24.30
N ASP A 51 -73.94 -3.46 -24.67
CA ASP A 51 -73.50 -3.88 -26.02
C ASP A 51 -73.26 -5.40 -26.11
N PHE A 52 -72.87 -6.04 -25.01
CA PHE A 52 -72.60 -7.49 -24.95
C PHE A 52 -73.39 -8.14 -23.81
N ASN A 53 -74.42 -8.93 -24.15
CA ASN A 53 -75.30 -9.59 -23.18
C ASN A 53 -75.37 -11.13 -23.29
N ASP A 54 -74.69 -11.73 -24.27
CA ASP A 54 -74.67 -13.17 -24.51
C ASP A 54 -73.29 -13.76 -24.20
N PHE A 55 -73.22 -14.52 -23.11
CA PHE A 55 -72.01 -15.22 -22.63
C PHE A 55 -72.21 -16.73 -22.53
N VAL A 56 -73.18 -17.29 -23.27
CA VAL A 56 -73.40 -18.75 -23.31
C VAL A 56 -72.23 -19.42 -24.06
N GLU A 57 -71.77 -20.58 -23.60
CA GLU A 57 -70.59 -21.26 -24.17
C GLU A 57 -70.70 -21.60 -25.66
N SER A 58 -71.92 -21.70 -26.20
CA SER A 58 -72.18 -21.93 -27.63
C SER A 58 -72.16 -20.67 -28.49
N SER A 59 -71.94 -19.49 -27.90
CA SER A 59 -71.96 -18.22 -28.61
C SER A 59 -70.67 -18.03 -29.42
N GLU A 60 -70.79 -17.60 -30.68
CA GLU A 60 -69.65 -17.28 -31.55
C GLU A 60 -68.74 -16.20 -30.92
N TYR A 61 -69.33 -15.30 -30.14
CA TYR A 61 -68.61 -14.25 -29.42
C TYR A 61 -67.71 -14.82 -28.31
N VAL A 62 -68.18 -15.83 -27.58
CA VAL A 62 -67.37 -16.53 -26.57
C VAL A 62 -66.24 -17.31 -27.24
N ALA A 63 -66.45 -17.89 -28.42
CA ALA A 63 -65.39 -18.54 -29.19
C ALA A 63 -64.28 -17.55 -29.64
N LEU A 64 -64.63 -16.29 -29.94
CA LEU A 64 -63.64 -15.23 -30.20
C LEU A 64 -62.87 -14.82 -28.94
N ILE A 65 -63.55 -14.72 -27.79
CA ILE A 65 -62.89 -14.48 -26.50
C ILE A 65 -61.94 -15.63 -26.17
N ASP A 66 -62.33 -16.87 -26.42
CA ASP A 66 -61.50 -18.05 -26.22
C ASP A 66 -60.26 -18.01 -27.13
N LEU A 67 -60.40 -17.62 -28.40
CA LEU A 67 -59.24 -17.43 -29.29
C LEU A 67 -58.30 -16.33 -28.78
N ILE A 68 -58.85 -15.20 -28.32
CA ILE A 68 -58.06 -14.10 -27.76
C ILE A 68 -57.38 -14.54 -26.45
N ALA A 69 -58.06 -15.28 -25.58
CA ALA A 69 -57.52 -15.80 -24.33
C ALA A 69 -56.39 -16.81 -24.58
N TYR A 70 -56.51 -17.65 -25.61
CA TYR A 70 -55.44 -18.57 -26.03
C TYR A 70 -54.20 -17.81 -26.54
N ILE A 71 -54.40 -16.80 -27.38
CA ILE A 71 -53.29 -15.94 -27.84
C ILE A 71 -52.67 -15.18 -26.66
N ALA A 72 -53.49 -14.66 -25.76
CA ALA A 72 -53.05 -13.92 -24.57
C ALA A 72 -52.23 -14.82 -23.63
N GLN A 73 -52.64 -16.07 -23.42
CA GLN A 73 -51.86 -17.05 -22.67
C GLN A 73 -50.49 -17.28 -23.32
N ALA A 74 -50.46 -17.54 -24.63
CA ALA A 74 -49.21 -17.78 -25.35
C ALA A 74 -48.26 -16.58 -25.32
N LEU A 75 -48.80 -15.36 -25.41
CA LEU A 75 -48.03 -14.13 -25.33
C LEU A 75 -47.54 -13.86 -23.91
N SER A 76 -48.41 -14.05 -22.91
CA SER A 76 -48.08 -13.91 -21.48
C SER A 76 -46.94 -14.86 -21.07
N PHE A 77 -47.02 -16.14 -21.47
CA PHE A 77 -45.96 -17.11 -21.23
C PHE A 77 -44.62 -16.68 -21.83
N ARG A 78 -44.63 -16.15 -23.07
CA ARG A 78 -43.40 -15.65 -23.72
C ARG A 78 -42.84 -14.41 -23.03
N VAL A 79 -43.70 -13.50 -22.58
CA VAL A 79 -43.29 -12.29 -21.85
C VAL A 79 -42.70 -12.68 -20.49
N ASP A 80 -43.32 -13.60 -19.76
CA ASP A 80 -42.80 -14.10 -18.49
C ASP A 80 -41.44 -14.81 -18.67
N LEU A 81 -41.31 -15.69 -19.67
CA LEU A 81 -40.03 -16.31 -19.99
C LEU A 81 -38.94 -15.27 -20.31
N ASN A 82 -39.27 -14.25 -21.10
CA ASN A 82 -38.34 -13.16 -21.40
C ASN A 82 -38.03 -12.30 -20.16
N ALA A 83 -38.99 -12.11 -19.25
CA ALA A 83 -38.80 -11.34 -18.02
C ALA A 83 -37.87 -12.08 -17.05
N ARG A 84 -38.04 -13.39 -16.87
CA ARG A 84 -37.15 -14.24 -16.05
C ARG A 84 -35.72 -14.22 -16.56
N GLU A 85 -35.53 -14.15 -17.88
CA GLU A 85 -34.22 -14.09 -18.52
C GLU A 85 -33.50 -12.73 -18.37
N ASN A 86 -34.16 -11.70 -17.80
CA ASN A 86 -33.56 -10.39 -17.54
C ASN A 86 -32.96 -10.24 -16.14
N PHE A 87 -33.25 -11.15 -15.20
CA PHE A 87 -32.71 -11.12 -13.85
C PHE A 87 -31.74 -12.29 -13.64
N LEU A 88 -30.59 -12.02 -13.04
CA LEU A 88 -29.52 -13.02 -12.91
C LEU A 88 -29.97 -14.24 -12.10
N GLU A 89 -30.75 -14.02 -11.04
CA GLU A 89 -31.25 -15.08 -10.17
C GLU A 89 -32.22 -16.04 -10.88
N THR A 90 -33.04 -15.53 -11.81
CA THR A 90 -34.11 -16.28 -12.48
C THR A 90 -33.78 -16.73 -13.90
N ALA A 91 -32.69 -16.26 -14.49
CA ALA A 91 -32.29 -16.61 -15.84
C ALA A 91 -31.85 -18.09 -15.92
N GLU A 92 -32.39 -18.84 -16.88
CA GLU A 92 -32.08 -20.26 -17.07
C GLU A 92 -31.12 -20.48 -18.24
N ARG A 93 -31.23 -19.68 -19.31
CA ARG A 93 -30.34 -19.83 -20.46
C ARG A 93 -28.93 -19.36 -20.11
N ARG A 94 -27.95 -20.23 -20.35
CA ARG A 94 -26.52 -19.93 -20.11
C ARG A 94 -26.06 -18.63 -20.77
N ASN A 95 -26.52 -18.33 -21.99
CA ASN A 95 -26.14 -17.09 -22.67
C ASN A 95 -26.66 -15.84 -21.92
N SER A 96 -27.88 -15.87 -21.40
CA SER A 96 -28.44 -14.77 -20.60
C SER A 96 -27.69 -14.61 -19.28
N VAL A 97 -27.43 -15.71 -18.57
CA VAL A 97 -26.61 -15.72 -17.34
C VAL A 97 -25.23 -15.11 -17.58
N LEU A 98 -24.54 -15.52 -18.65
CA LEU A 98 -23.22 -14.98 -19.00
C LEU A 98 -23.27 -13.47 -19.34
N ARG A 99 -24.33 -13.00 -20.02
CA ARG A 99 -24.51 -11.59 -20.35
C ARG A 99 -24.84 -10.75 -19.13
N LEU A 100 -25.70 -11.24 -18.24
CA LEU A 100 -26.07 -10.57 -16.98
C LEU A 100 -24.90 -10.53 -16.00
N ALA A 101 -24.15 -11.62 -15.87
CA ALA A 101 -22.93 -11.66 -15.09
C ALA A 101 -21.90 -10.64 -15.61
N ARG A 102 -21.77 -10.51 -16.94
CA ARG A 102 -20.91 -9.50 -17.56
C ARG A 102 -21.37 -8.06 -17.33
N LEU A 103 -22.69 -7.81 -17.26
CA LEU A 103 -23.23 -6.49 -16.95
C LEU A 103 -22.70 -5.97 -15.60
N ILE A 104 -22.51 -6.88 -14.64
CA ILE A 104 -21.92 -6.60 -13.32
C ILE A 104 -20.41 -6.90 -13.27
N ASN A 105 -19.75 -6.93 -14.43
CA ASN A 105 -18.31 -7.17 -14.61
C ASN A 105 -17.78 -8.52 -14.07
N TYR A 106 -18.62 -9.54 -13.94
CA TYR A 106 -18.18 -10.90 -13.63
C TYR A 106 -17.90 -11.69 -14.92
N ASN A 107 -16.65 -12.10 -15.12
CA ASN A 107 -16.25 -12.96 -16.23
C ASN A 107 -16.27 -14.42 -15.79
N ALA A 108 -17.27 -15.17 -16.26
CA ALA A 108 -17.39 -16.60 -15.97
C ALA A 108 -16.17 -17.38 -16.49
N LYS A 109 -15.70 -18.32 -15.67
CA LYS A 109 -14.49 -19.10 -15.96
C LYS A 109 -14.79 -20.26 -16.91
N ARG A 110 -13.91 -20.42 -17.90
CA ARG A 110 -13.90 -21.57 -18.82
C ARG A 110 -13.18 -22.76 -18.16
N ASN A 111 -13.16 -23.90 -18.85
CA ASN A 111 -12.40 -25.07 -18.42
C ASN A 111 -10.90 -24.78 -18.25
N ARG A 112 -10.25 -25.54 -17.36
CA ARG A 112 -8.80 -25.50 -17.12
C ARG A 112 -8.19 -26.89 -17.42
N PRO A 113 -7.13 -26.97 -18.23
CA PRO A 113 -6.49 -28.24 -18.56
C PRO A 113 -5.73 -28.81 -17.36
N ALA A 114 -5.60 -30.13 -17.30
CA ALA A 114 -4.63 -30.75 -16.41
C ALA A 114 -3.21 -30.34 -16.82
N THR A 115 -2.42 -29.85 -15.85
CA THR A 115 -1.05 -29.37 -16.07
C THR A 115 -0.12 -29.97 -15.02
N GLY A 116 1.03 -30.48 -15.41
CA GLY A 116 2.00 -31.05 -14.47
C GLY A 116 3.39 -31.21 -15.04
N LEU A 117 4.27 -31.87 -14.27
CA LEU A 117 5.65 -32.12 -14.67
C LEU A 117 5.88 -33.62 -14.90
N LEU A 118 6.43 -33.97 -16.06
CA LEU A 118 6.92 -35.31 -16.35
C LEU A 118 8.41 -35.39 -16.04
N LYS A 119 8.83 -36.32 -15.18
CA LYS A 119 10.25 -36.56 -14.90
C LYS A 119 10.86 -37.37 -16.04
N ILE A 120 12.07 -37.01 -16.46
CA ILE A 120 12.85 -37.80 -17.40
C ILE A 120 13.40 -39.03 -16.67
N ASP A 121 13.04 -40.21 -17.15
CA ASP A 121 13.53 -41.49 -16.64
C ASP A 121 14.78 -41.94 -17.38
N SER A 122 14.85 -41.72 -18.70
CA SER A 122 16.02 -42.08 -19.51
C SER A 122 16.21 -41.16 -20.73
N VAL A 123 17.46 -41.09 -21.19
CA VAL A 123 17.87 -40.32 -22.37
C VAL A 123 18.82 -41.13 -23.25
N SER A 124 18.80 -40.84 -24.56
CA SER A 124 19.80 -41.30 -25.53
C SER A 124 19.93 -40.30 -26.68
N THR A 125 21.12 -40.17 -27.27
CA THR A 125 21.36 -39.31 -28.44
C THR A 125 22.01 -40.08 -29.58
N THR A 126 21.78 -39.68 -30.82
CA THR A 126 22.50 -40.18 -32.00
C THR A 126 23.91 -39.57 -32.17
N GLN A 127 24.21 -38.48 -31.45
CA GLN A 127 25.49 -37.79 -31.52
C GLN A 127 26.61 -38.59 -30.83
N ASP A 128 27.80 -38.58 -31.43
CA ASP A 128 29.03 -39.08 -30.78
C ASP A 128 29.39 -38.20 -29.58
N VAL A 129 28.97 -38.64 -28.38
CA VAL A 129 29.32 -38.02 -27.09
C VAL A 129 30.22 -38.99 -26.34
N THR A 130 31.32 -38.50 -25.77
CA THR A 130 32.23 -39.32 -24.97
C THR A 130 32.08 -39.02 -23.49
N ASP A 131 32.00 -40.05 -22.65
CA ASP A 131 32.01 -39.89 -21.21
C ASP A 131 33.42 -39.58 -20.66
N SER A 132 33.53 -39.33 -19.36
CA SER A 132 34.81 -39.05 -18.68
C SER A 132 35.84 -40.19 -18.75
N SER A 133 35.43 -41.41 -19.13
CA SER A 133 36.30 -42.57 -19.36
C SER A 133 36.75 -42.71 -20.82
N GLY A 134 36.27 -41.85 -21.71
CA GLY A 134 36.54 -41.88 -23.15
C GLY A 134 35.66 -42.86 -23.94
N THR A 135 34.61 -43.40 -23.32
CA THR A 135 33.67 -44.31 -23.98
C THR A 135 32.62 -43.50 -24.74
N ASN A 136 32.41 -43.80 -26.03
CA ASN A 136 31.34 -43.18 -26.81
C ASN A 136 29.97 -43.75 -26.36
N ILE A 137 29.06 -42.88 -25.97
CA ILE A 137 27.72 -43.18 -25.45
C ILE A 137 26.60 -42.88 -26.48
N ALA A 138 26.93 -42.71 -27.75
CA ALA A 138 25.96 -42.59 -28.83
C ALA A 138 25.04 -43.82 -28.91
N ASN A 139 23.74 -43.59 -29.07
CA ASN A 139 22.66 -44.59 -29.11
C ASN A 139 22.56 -45.47 -27.85
N GLN A 140 23.26 -45.13 -26.76
CA GLN A 140 23.13 -45.81 -25.49
C GLN A 140 22.04 -45.15 -24.65
N THR A 141 21.09 -45.95 -24.14
CA THR A 141 20.07 -45.47 -23.20
C THR A 141 20.66 -45.36 -21.80
N VAL A 142 20.73 -44.15 -21.26
CA VAL A 142 21.18 -43.85 -19.90
C VAL A 142 19.95 -43.63 -19.02
N ILE A 143 19.86 -44.36 -17.92
CA ILE A 143 18.72 -44.30 -16.97
C ILE A 143 19.11 -43.42 -15.77
N TRP A 144 18.20 -42.55 -15.34
CA TRP A 144 18.40 -41.71 -14.16
C TRP A 144 18.37 -42.55 -12.87
N ASN A 145 19.35 -42.32 -11.98
CA ASN A 145 19.50 -43.05 -10.70
C ASN A 145 19.61 -44.58 -10.87
N ASP A 146 20.38 -45.01 -11.88
CA ASP A 146 20.61 -46.43 -12.14
C ASP A 146 21.66 -47.02 -11.18
N SER A 147 21.25 -47.98 -10.37
CA SER A 147 22.14 -48.71 -9.45
C SER A 147 23.21 -49.56 -10.15
N ALA A 148 23.01 -49.91 -11.43
CA ALA A 148 23.94 -50.73 -12.21
C ALA A 148 25.03 -49.92 -12.93
N ASN A 149 24.86 -48.60 -13.06
CA ASN A 149 25.78 -47.71 -13.76
C ASN A 149 26.23 -46.55 -12.86
N SER A 150 27.41 -46.64 -12.23
CA SER A 150 27.91 -45.59 -11.34
C SER A 150 28.14 -44.23 -12.02
N ASN A 151 28.27 -44.20 -13.35
CA ASN A 151 28.53 -43.00 -14.14
C ASN A 151 27.25 -42.40 -14.73
N TYR A 152 26.05 -42.91 -14.37
CA TYR A 152 24.78 -42.49 -14.97
C TYR A 152 24.63 -40.97 -15.00
N ARG A 153 24.99 -40.28 -13.90
CA ARG A 153 24.76 -38.85 -13.73
C ARG A 153 25.60 -38.02 -14.69
N GLU A 154 26.87 -38.40 -14.87
CA GLU A 154 27.77 -37.72 -15.81
C GLU A 154 27.31 -37.95 -17.25
N GLN A 155 27.05 -39.21 -17.62
CA GLN A 155 26.59 -39.55 -18.96
C GLN A 155 25.27 -38.84 -19.32
N PHE A 156 24.34 -38.76 -18.37
CA PHE A 156 23.06 -38.06 -18.55
C PHE A 156 23.25 -36.55 -18.78
N ILE A 157 24.11 -35.91 -17.99
CA ILE A 157 24.43 -34.48 -18.13
C ILE A 157 25.19 -34.23 -19.45
N SER A 158 26.12 -35.10 -19.83
CA SER A 158 26.90 -35.00 -21.08
C SER A 158 25.99 -35.09 -22.31
N ILE A 159 24.99 -35.98 -22.31
CA ILE A 159 23.99 -36.06 -23.38
C ILE A 159 23.14 -34.78 -23.46
N LEU A 160 22.62 -34.28 -22.33
CA LEU A 160 21.81 -33.06 -22.33
C LEU A 160 22.62 -31.82 -22.71
N ASN A 161 23.86 -31.70 -22.25
CA ASN A 161 24.76 -30.61 -22.62
C ASN A 161 25.06 -30.58 -24.12
N ALA A 162 25.14 -31.75 -24.76
CA ALA A 162 25.33 -31.85 -26.19
C ALA A 162 24.09 -31.39 -26.98
N ALA A 163 22.89 -31.57 -26.41
CA ALA A 163 21.62 -31.16 -27.01
C ALA A 163 21.18 -29.72 -26.67
N ASN A 164 21.76 -29.11 -25.64
CA ASN A 164 21.45 -27.74 -25.22
C ASN A 164 21.97 -26.69 -26.21
N GLN A 165 21.33 -25.53 -26.21
CA GLN A 165 21.77 -24.37 -26.97
C GLN A 165 23.17 -23.90 -26.53
N THR A 166 23.99 -23.46 -27.49
CA THR A 166 25.36 -22.98 -27.23
C THR A 166 25.40 -21.95 -26.10
N GLY A 167 26.19 -22.24 -25.06
CA GLY A 167 26.33 -21.39 -23.87
C GLY A 167 25.51 -21.83 -22.66
N GLN A 168 24.51 -22.71 -22.84
CA GLN A 168 23.67 -23.26 -21.75
C GLN A 168 24.10 -24.67 -21.33
N LEU A 169 25.32 -24.78 -20.79
CA LEU A 169 25.76 -26.03 -20.15
C LEU A 169 25.12 -26.16 -18.77
N PHE A 170 24.92 -27.39 -18.31
CA PHE A 170 24.44 -27.68 -16.96
C PHE A 170 25.28 -26.94 -15.91
N GLY A 171 24.62 -26.17 -15.03
CA GLY A 171 25.22 -25.21 -14.11
C GLY A 171 25.23 -23.75 -14.61
N LYS A 172 24.92 -23.52 -15.89
CA LYS A 172 24.69 -22.20 -16.51
C LYS A 172 23.30 -22.19 -17.19
N PRO A 173 22.21 -22.20 -16.39
CA PRO A 173 20.86 -22.21 -16.93
C PRO A 173 20.48 -20.89 -17.58
N ARG A 174 19.41 -20.91 -18.38
CA ARG A 174 18.76 -19.71 -18.91
C ARG A 174 18.09 -18.91 -17.80
N GLU A 175 17.39 -19.62 -16.90
CA GLU A 175 16.63 -19.05 -15.78
C GLU A 175 16.93 -19.89 -14.52
N LYS A 176 17.05 -19.23 -13.36
CA LYS A 176 17.31 -19.90 -12.07
C LYS A 176 16.56 -19.20 -10.96
N ASP A 177 15.72 -19.95 -10.24
CA ASP A 177 15.00 -19.45 -9.05
C ASP A 177 14.61 -20.59 -8.09
N LYS A 178 14.09 -20.24 -6.91
CA LYS A 178 13.57 -21.18 -5.90
C LYS A 178 12.05 -21.31 -5.99
N ILE A 179 11.58 -22.36 -6.65
CA ILE A 179 10.15 -22.63 -6.84
C ILE A 179 9.68 -23.73 -5.89
N GLY A 180 8.73 -23.41 -5.01
CA GLY A 180 8.19 -24.35 -4.02
C GLY A 180 9.23 -24.85 -3.02
N GLY A 181 10.21 -24.00 -2.67
CA GLY A 181 11.27 -24.30 -1.70
C GLY A 181 12.46 -25.11 -2.24
N GLY A 182 12.42 -25.57 -3.50
CA GLY A 182 13.51 -26.27 -4.18
C GLY A 182 14.18 -25.43 -5.27
N ASP A 183 15.48 -25.63 -5.50
CA ASP A 183 16.21 -24.95 -6.57
C ASP A 183 15.70 -25.45 -7.93
N THR A 184 15.34 -24.52 -8.80
CA THR A 184 14.75 -24.78 -10.12
C THR A 184 15.53 -24.03 -11.19
N GLU A 185 15.96 -24.74 -12.23
CA GLU A 185 16.79 -24.22 -13.31
C GLU A 185 16.18 -24.58 -14.67
N VAL A 186 16.08 -23.64 -15.61
CA VAL A 186 15.52 -23.88 -16.94
C VAL A 186 16.61 -23.86 -18.00
N TYR A 187 16.59 -24.85 -18.89
CA TYR A 187 17.54 -25.02 -19.99
C TYR A 187 16.79 -25.11 -21.33
N THR A 188 17.39 -24.58 -22.40
CA THR A 188 16.86 -24.61 -23.76
C THR A 188 17.61 -25.62 -24.62
N LEU A 189 16.90 -26.52 -25.29
CA LEU A 189 17.43 -27.41 -26.31
C LEU A 189 17.64 -26.66 -27.63
N ALA A 190 18.69 -27.02 -28.37
CA ALA A 190 19.00 -26.51 -29.71
C ALA A 190 18.08 -27.14 -30.79
N SER A 191 16.77 -27.19 -30.54
CA SER A 191 15.83 -27.91 -31.40
C SER A 191 15.66 -27.25 -32.77
N ASN A 192 15.64 -28.04 -33.85
CA ASN A 192 15.58 -27.58 -35.24
C ASN A 192 14.15 -27.39 -35.80
N GLN A 193 13.17 -27.07 -34.96
CA GLN A 193 11.76 -27.06 -35.38
C GLN A 193 11.35 -25.70 -36.00
N ASN A 194 10.75 -25.73 -37.19
CA ASN A 194 10.19 -24.53 -37.84
C ASN A 194 8.88 -24.03 -37.20
N GLY A 195 8.22 -24.85 -36.37
CA GLY A 195 6.96 -24.53 -35.71
C GLY A 195 7.11 -24.17 -34.23
N LEU A 196 6.02 -24.27 -33.48
CA LEU A 196 6.08 -24.23 -32.02
C LEU A 196 6.77 -25.51 -31.49
N PRO A 197 7.65 -25.42 -30.49
CA PRO A 197 8.34 -26.58 -29.92
C PRO A 197 7.40 -27.38 -29.00
N ILE A 198 6.38 -28.03 -29.58
CA ILE A 198 5.36 -28.77 -28.84
C ILE A 198 5.34 -30.24 -29.30
N PHE A 199 5.34 -31.17 -28.36
CA PHE A 199 5.31 -32.61 -28.64
C PHE A 199 4.03 -33.26 -28.11
N ASN A 200 3.29 -33.92 -28.99
CA ASN A 200 2.00 -34.53 -28.67
C ASN A 200 2.18 -35.97 -28.15
N PHE A 201 1.40 -36.35 -27.13
CA PHE A 201 1.25 -37.74 -26.71
C PHE A 201 -0.19 -38.02 -26.25
N SER A 202 -0.58 -39.30 -26.19
CA SER A 202 -1.91 -39.70 -25.72
C SER A 202 -1.85 -40.80 -24.67
N LYS A 203 -2.74 -40.73 -23.68
CA LYS A 203 -2.90 -41.73 -22.61
C LYS A 203 -4.37 -41.91 -22.26
N THR A 204 -4.72 -43.09 -21.76
CA THR A 204 -6.07 -43.37 -21.27
C THR A 204 -6.13 -43.08 -19.78
N VAL A 205 -7.02 -42.16 -19.39
CA VAL A 205 -7.21 -41.75 -17.99
C VAL A 205 -8.68 -41.95 -17.64
N GLY A 206 -8.96 -42.73 -16.60
CA GLY A 206 -10.34 -43.03 -16.20
C GLY A 206 -11.18 -43.68 -17.30
N GLY A 207 -10.56 -44.48 -18.18
CA GLY A 207 -11.22 -45.15 -19.30
C GLY A 207 -11.44 -44.29 -20.55
N VAL A 208 -11.07 -43.00 -20.53
CA VAL A 208 -11.18 -42.09 -21.68
C VAL A 208 -9.80 -41.77 -22.25
N GLY A 209 -9.61 -41.94 -23.55
CA GLY A 209 -8.40 -41.53 -24.26
C GLY A 209 -8.28 -40.01 -24.33
N ARG A 210 -7.18 -39.45 -23.82
CA ARG A 210 -6.91 -38.00 -23.77
C ARG A 210 -5.59 -37.68 -24.46
N SER A 211 -5.57 -36.56 -25.19
CA SER A 211 -4.35 -36.01 -25.81
C SER A 211 -3.71 -34.94 -24.90
N PHE A 212 -2.39 -34.96 -24.86
CA PHE A 212 -1.55 -34.07 -24.08
C PHE A 212 -0.42 -33.53 -24.95
N GLU A 213 0.09 -32.37 -24.55
CA GLU A 213 1.20 -31.68 -25.18
C GLU A 213 2.30 -31.45 -24.15
N ILE A 214 3.53 -31.79 -24.51
CA ILE A 214 4.75 -31.38 -23.82
C ILE A 214 5.09 -29.99 -24.36
N VAL A 215 5.22 -29.02 -23.47
CA VAL A 215 5.31 -27.60 -23.79
C VAL A 215 6.54 -26.96 -23.15
N PRO A 216 7.11 -25.90 -23.75
CA PRO A 216 8.22 -25.19 -23.15
C PRO A 216 7.80 -24.56 -21.81
N SER A 217 8.66 -24.71 -20.81
CA SER A 217 8.51 -24.14 -19.48
C SER A 217 9.34 -22.85 -19.29
N SER A 218 8.86 -21.95 -18.44
CA SER A 218 9.58 -20.79 -17.93
C SER A 218 9.25 -20.58 -16.45
N ILE A 219 10.15 -19.91 -15.74
CA ILE A 219 10.03 -19.51 -14.34
C ILE A 219 10.28 -18.01 -14.14
N ASN A 220 10.39 -17.24 -15.23
CA ASN A 220 10.73 -15.82 -15.15
C ASN A 220 9.67 -15.02 -14.37
N ASP A 221 10.11 -14.26 -13.36
CA ASP A 221 9.26 -13.42 -12.48
C ASP A 221 8.01 -14.14 -11.92
N SER A 222 8.09 -15.45 -11.64
CA SER A 222 6.95 -16.27 -11.21
C SER A 222 7.30 -17.23 -10.08
N ASP A 223 6.44 -17.28 -9.05
CA ASP A 223 6.52 -18.25 -7.94
C ASP A 223 6.14 -19.70 -8.37
N SER A 224 5.83 -19.94 -9.65
CA SER A 224 5.44 -21.23 -10.20
C SER A 224 5.97 -21.48 -11.62
N ILE A 225 6.11 -22.75 -12.01
CA ILE A 225 6.52 -23.14 -13.38
C ILE A 225 5.31 -23.03 -14.31
N TYR A 226 5.44 -22.25 -15.39
CA TYR A 226 4.37 -22.01 -16.37
C TYR A 226 4.85 -22.21 -17.81
N GLU A 227 3.90 -22.24 -18.76
CA GLU A 227 4.19 -22.41 -20.19
C GLU A 227 4.74 -21.11 -20.78
N ALA A 228 5.87 -21.18 -21.47
CA ALA A 228 6.44 -20.03 -22.15
C ALA A 228 5.53 -19.56 -23.31
N ASP A 229 5.54 -18.26 -23.60
CA ASP A 229 4.71 -17.70 -24.67
C ASP A 229 5.00 -18.36 -26.03
N PRO A 230 3.97 -18.70 -26.81
CA PRO A 230 4.13 -19.47 -28.05
C PRO A 230 4.77 -18.63 -29.15
N VAL A 231 6.05 -18.89 -29.43
CA VAL A 231 6.80 -18.25 -30.52
C VAL A 231 7.39 -19.32 -31.43
N GLU A 232 7.09 -19.22 -32.73
CA GLU A 232 7.59 -20.14 -33.75
C GLU A 232 9.12 -20.09 -33.85
N GLY A 233 9.77 -21.25 -33.99
CA GLY A 233 11.23 -21.33 -34.11
C GLY A 233 12.01 -21.18 -32.80
N THR A 234 11.32 -21.11 -31.66
CA THR A 234 11.99 -21.15 -30.35
C THR A 234 12.37 -22.58 -29.95
N GLY A 235 13.44 -22.71 -29.18
CA GLY A 235 13.91 -24.01 -28.67
C GLY A 235 13.01 -24.57 -27.57
N MET A 236 12.84 -25.90 -27.53
CA MET A 236 12.15 -26.58 -26.44
C MET A 236 12.89 -26.40 -25.12
N THR A 237 12.20 -26.04 -24.03
CA THR A 237 12.81 -25.90 -22.70
C THR A 237 12.41 -27.01 -21.73
N TYR A 238 13.36 -27.41 -20.89
CA TYR A 238 13.14 -28.33 -19.77
C TYR A 238 13.67 -27.72 -18.47
N THR A 239 13.20 -28.26 -17.35
CA THR A 239 13.52 -27.77 -16.02
C THR A 239 14.29 -28.81 -15.22
N TYR A 240 15.41 -28.45 -14.60
CA TYR A 240 16.07 -29.24 -13.57
C TYR A 240 15.60 -28.75 -12.19
N ARG A 241 15.22 -29.69 -11.30
CA ARG A 241 14.80 -29.39 -9.94
C ARG A 241 15.65 -30.16 -8.93
N SER A 242 15.95 -29.53 -7.79
CA SER A 242 16.66 -30.13 -6.67
C SER A 242 15.99 -29.75 -5.34
N ASP A 243 15.59 -30.77 -4.58
CA ASP A 243 15.00 -30.63 -3.23
C ASP A 243 15.99 -30.95 -2.10
N GLY A 244 17.27 -31.14 -2.41
CA GLY A 244 18.32 -31.50 -1.45
C GLY A 244 18.24 -32.93 -0.91
N SER A 245 17.27 -33.75 -1.33
CA SER A 245 17.08 -35.13 -0.85
C SER A 245 17.76 -36.20 -1.73
N GLY A 246 18.56 -35.77 -2.72
CA GLY A 246 19.34 -36.64 -3.61
C GLY A 246 18.57 -37.18 -4.81
N ASP A 247 19.28 -37.87 -5.72
CA ASP A 247 18.77 -38.27 -7.05
C ASP A 247 17.61 -39.29 -7.02
N SER A 248 17.45 -40.00 -5.89
CA SER A 248 16.33 -40.93 -5.66
C SER A 248 15.00 -40.24 -5.35
N SER A 249 15.02 -38.94 -5.02
CA SER A 249 13.79 -38.17 -4.77
C SER A 249 12.94 -38.05 -6.04
N ASN A 250 11.62 -38.13 -5.87
CA ASN A 250 10.66 -37.88 -6.94
C ASN A 250 10.72 -36.44 -7.46
N ASN A 251 11.17 -35.49 -6.63
CA ASN A 251 11.24 -34.06 -6.98
C ASN A 251 12.62 -33.60 -7.45
N THR A 252 13.66 -34.45 -7.35
CA THR A 252 15.01 -34.14 -7.86
C THR A 252 15.24 -34.81 -9.21
N GLY A 253 15.65 -34.03 -10.22
CA GLY A 253 15.93 -34.51 -11.57
C GLY A 253 15.51 -33.52 -12.66
N PHE A 254 15.39 -34.03 -13.89
CA PHE A 254 14.99 -33.25 -15.07
C PHE A 254 13.52 -33.47 -15.40
N PHE A 255 12.82 -32.41 -15.76
CA PHE A 255 11.38 -32.39 -15.96
C PHE A 255 10.97 -31.60 -17.20
N PHE A 256 9.92 -32.09 -17.86
CA PHE A 256 9.17 -31.34 -18.87
C PHE A 256 7.80 -30.94 -18.34
N LEU A 257 7.35 -29.74 -18.70
CA LEU A 257 5.99 -29.30 -18.47
C LEU A 257 5.06 -29.94 -19.50
N PHE A 258 3.93 -30.47 -19.05
CA PHE A 258 2.89 -30.95 -19.94
C PHE A 258 1.55 -30.31 -19.61
N LYS A 259 0.73 -30.15 -20.65
CA LYS A 259 -0.66 -29.69 -20.55
C LYS A 259 -1.59 -30.60 -21.33
N GLN A 260 -2.80 -30.78 -20.83
CA GLN A 260 -3.84 -31.50 -21.56
C GLN A 260 -4.47 -30.62 -22.65
N GLY A 261 -4.81 -31.22 -23.79
CA GLY A 261 -5.43 -30.55 -24.91
C GLY A 261 -4.47 -30.32 -26.06
N SER A 262 -4.88 -29.52 -27.04
CA SER A 262 -4.04 -29.17 -28.19
C SER A 262 -4.04 -27.67 -28.49
N MET A 263 -2.86 -27.15 -28.84
CA MET A 263 -2.66 -25.77 -29.28
C MET A 263 -3.15 -25.59 -30.71
N GLN A 264 -3.97 -24.56 -30.93
CA GLN A 264 -4.47 -24.17 -32.25
C GLN A 264 -4.23 -22.67 -32.49
N SER A 265 -4.27 -22.26 -33.75
CA SER A 265 -4.19 -20.86 -34.12
C SER A 265 -5.30 -20.45 -35.09
N THR A 266 -5.70 -19.19 -35.04
CA THR A 266 -6.58 -18.55 -36.02
C THR A 266 -6.00 -17.22 -36.45
N ASP A 267 -5.88 -17.02 -37.75
CA ASP A 267 -5.44 -15.75 -38.34
C ASP A 267 -6.65 -14.92 -38.76
N PHE A 268 -6.56 -13.61 -38.55
CA PHE A 268 -7.56 -12.66 -39.05
C PHE A 268 -6.92 -11.32 -39.38
N ASN A 269 -7.56 -10.57 -40.28
CA ASN A 269 -7.10 -9.25 -40.69
C ASN A 269 -8.13 -8.18 -40.29
N VAL A 270 -7.64 -7.00 -39.92
CA VAL A 270 -8.42 -5.81 -39.57
C VAL A 270 -8.03 -4.67 -40.51
N ASP A 271 -8.86 -4.46 -41.54
CA ASP A 271 -8.58 -3.49 -42.61
C ASP A 271 -8.88 -2.04 -42.20
N THR A 272 -9.75 -1.83 -41.21
CA THR A 272 -10.14 -0.50 -40.73
C THR A 272 -10.09 -0.44 -39.20
N ALA A 273 -9.46 0.62 -38.68
CA ALA A 273 -9.37 0.87 -37.25
C ALA A 273 -10.72 1.39 -36.72
N ASN A 274 -11.57 0.47 -36.26
CA ASN A 274 -12.86 0.78 -35.65
C ASN A 274 -12.75 0.76 -34.12
N THR A 275 -13.40 1.70 -33.44
CA THR A 275 -13.48 1.74 -31.99
C THR A 275 -14.32 0.57 -31.45
N ASN A 276 -13.92 0.00 -30.31
CA ASN A 276 -14.59 -1.14 -29.67
C ASN A 276 -14.77 -2.34 -30.61
N TYR A 277 -13.77 -2.62 -31.45
CA TYR A 277 -13.80 -3.78 -32.34
C TYR A 277 -13.91 -5.08 -31.55
N VAL A 278 -14.72 -6.02 -32.06
CA VAL A 278 -14.93 -7.34 -31.45
C VAL A 278 -14.69 -8.43 -32.48
N LYS A 279 -13.78 -9.35 -32.18
CA LYS A 279 -13.50 -10.53 -33.01
C LYS A 279 -13.87 -11.82 -32.29
N GLY A 280 -14.90 -12.49 -32.77
CA GLY A 280 -15.29 -13.81 -32.24
C GLY A 280 -14.43 -14.95 -32.77
N ILE A 281 -14.01 -15.85 -31.88
CA ILE A 281 -13.37 -17.13 -32.18
C ILE A 281 -14.35 -18.24 -31.79
N ASN A 282 -15.01 -18.81 -32.81
CA ASN A 282 -16.10 -19.78 -32.64
C ASN A 282 -15.58 -21.23 -32.54
N VAL A 283 -14.52 -21.46 -31.76
CA VAL A 283 -14.02 -22.80 -31.44
C VAL A 283 -14.46 -23.15 -30.03
N SER A 284 -15.07 -24.33 -29.84
CA SER A 284 -15.57 -24.75 -28.53
C SER A 284 -14.43 -25.24 -27.63
N ASN A 285 -14.66 -25.17 -26.32
CA ASN A 285 -13.75 -25.68 -25.28
C ASN A 285 -12.36 -25.02 -25.26
N ILE A 286 -12.27 -23.74 -25.62
CA ILE A 286 -11.04 -22.97 -25.43
C ILE A 286 -10.85 -22.75 -23.94
N ASN A 287 -9.69 -23.13 -23.43
CA ASN A 287 -9.42 -23.06 -22.01
C ASN A 287 -9.28 -21.62 -21.48
N ASN A 288 -9.38 -21.47 -20.17
CA ASN A 288 -9.42 -20.15 -19.54
C ASN A 288 -8.07 -19.38 -19.62
N THR A 289 -6.94 -20.08 -19.52
CA THR A 289 -5.62 -19.48 -19.33
C THR A 289 -4.89 -19.20 -20.64
N ASP A 290 -4.92 -20.15 -21.58
CA ASP A 290 -4.01 -20.22 -22.72
C ASP A 290 -4.64 -19.56 -23.95
N VAL A 291 -4.55 -18.23 -24.00
CA VAL A 291 -4.99 -17.41 -25.13
C VAL A 291 -3.97 -16.29 -25.32
N TRP A 292 -3.36 -16.23 -26.50
CA TRP A 292 -2.38 -15.22 -26.90
C TRP A 292 -2.80 -14.55 -28.20
N LEU A 293 -2.36 -13.31 -28.39
CA LEU A 293 -2.63 -12.52 -29.59
C LEU A 293 -1.35 -11.85 -30.07
N TYR A 294 -0.98 -12.08 -31.32
CA TYR A 294 0.18 -11.47 -31.97
C TYR A 294 -0.27 -10.64 -33.17
N GLY A 295 0.29 -9.44 -33.32
CA GLY A 295 0.31 -8.72 -34.58
C GLY A 295 1.33 -9.34 -35.52
N LEU A 296 0.95 -9.49 -36.79
CA LEU A 296 1.78 -10.05 -37.85
C LEU A 296 2.38 -8.92 -38.70
N ASP A 297 3.57 -9.17 -39.26
CA ASP A 297 4.17 -8.28 -40.26
C ASP A 297 3.63 -8.54 -41.69
N GLN A 298 4.17 -7.84 -42.68
CA GLN A 298 3.78 -7.98 -44.09
C GLN A 298 4.12 -9.34 -44.70
N PHE A 299 5.00 -10.12 -44.05
CA PHE A 299 5.41 -11.46 -44.47
C PHE A 299 4.69 -12.57 -43.70
N GLY A 300 3.77 -12.21 -42.79
CA GLY A 300 3.02 -13.15 -41.96
C GLY A 300 3.81 -13.70 -40.77
N GLN A 301 4.93 -13.08 -40.40
CA GLN A 301 5.73 -13.45 -39.23
C GLN A 301 5.23 -12.73 -37.98
N LEU A 302 5.45 -13.35 -36.81
CA LEU A 302 5.10 -12.77 -35.51
C LEU A 302 5.93 -11.49 -35.27
N ASN A 303 5.27 -10.35 -35.13
CA ASN A 303 5.93 -9.05 -34.90
C ASN A 303 5.84 -8.61 -33.44
N LYS A 304 4.62 -8.52 -32.90
CA LYS A 304 4.38 -7.93 -31.58
C LYS A 304 3.26 -8.66 -30.83
N ILE A 305 3.53 -9.08 -29.59
CA ILE A 305 2.52 -9.64 -28.70
C ILE A 305 1.64 -8.53 -28.10
N TRP A 306 0.33 -8.75 -28.09
CA TRP A 306 -0.64 -7.89 -27.42
C TRP A 306 -0.87 -8.39 -26.00
N THR A 307 -1.03 -7.47 -25.05
CA THR A 307 -1.18 -7.82 -23.63
C THR A 307 -2.65 -8.10 -23.30
N LYS A 308 -2.93 -9.27 -22.72
CA LYS A 308 -4.27 -9.65 -22.28
C LYS A 308 -4.63 -8.88 -21.00
N VAL A 309 -5.76 -8.20 -20.99
CA VAL A 309 -6.29 -7.56 -19.78
C VAL A 309 -6.67 -8.65 -18.77
N PRO A 310 -6.21 -8.57 -17.50
CA PRO A 310 -6.61 -9.53 -16.47
C PRO A 310 -8.13 -9.56 -16.33
N SER A 311 -8.72 -10.75 -16.26
CA SER A 311 -10.17 -10.97 -16.14
C SER A 311 -10.72 -10.67 -14.73
N LEU A 312 -10.17 -9.65 -14.08
CA LEU A 312 -10.56 -9.13 -12.78
C LEU A 312 -11.82 -8.26 -12.92
N SER A 313 -12.70 -8.28 -11.92
CA SER A 313 -13.94 -7.50 -12.01
C SER A 313 -13.64 -6.00 -12.01
N GLY A 314 -14.27 -5.27 -12.94
CA GLY A 314 -14.04 -3.85 -13.22
C GLY A 314 -12.92 -3.56 -14.24
N ASN A 315 -12.09 -4.54 -14.59
CA ASN A 315 -11.06 -4.37 -15.61
C ASN A 315 -11.61 -4.67 -17.02
N ASN A 316 -11.53 -3.69 -17.91
CA ASN A 316 -11.87 -3.76 -19.33
C ASN A 316 -10.76 -3.13 -20.17
N ALA A 317 -10.85 -3.22 -21.51
CA ALA A 317 -9.87 -2.58 -22.39
C ALA A 317 -9.77 -1.05 -22.18
N ILE A 318 -10.78 -0.41 -21.57
CA ILE A 318 -10.83 1.03 -21.28
C ILE A 318 -10.35 1.35 -19.85
N TYR A 319 -10.79 0.57 -18.87
CA TYR A 319 -10.45 0.75 -17.45
C TYR A 319 -9.62 -0.46 -17.03
N ASN A 320 -8.30 -0.33 -16.95
CA ASN A 320 -7.45 -1.43 -16.50
C ASN A 320 -6.35 -0.91 -15.57
N SER A 321 -5.82 -1.82 -14.76
CA SER A 321 -4.73 -1.57 -13.82
C SER A 321 -3.34 -1.70 -14.46
N LEU A 322 -3.24 -1.85 -15.78
CA LEU A 322 -1.94 -1.90 -16.46
C LEU A 322 -1.37 -0.47 -16.53
N SER A 323 -0.04 -0.36 -16.58
CA SER A 323 0.63 0.93 -16.72
C SER A 323 0.06 1.71 -17.91
N LYS A 324 -0.14 3.03 -17.76
CA LYS A 324 -0.58 3.93 -18.85
C LYS A 324 0.30 3.83 -20.11
N SER A 325 1.52 3.30 -19.98
CA SER A 325 2.44 3.07 -21.10
C SER A 325 2.10 1.85 -21.98
N VAL A 326 1.30 0.89 -21.50
CA VAL A 326 0.92 -0.31 -22.25
C VAL A 326 -0.41 -0.09 -22.96
N ARG A 327 -0.37 0.23 -24.26
CA ARG A 327 -1.57 0.56 -25.05
C ARG A 327 -2.08 -0.57 -25.96
N ASP A 328 -1.25 -1.56 -26.27
CA ASP A 328 -1.64 -2.71 -27.11
C ASP A 328 -2.26 -3.82 -26.24
N ILE A 329 -3.54 -3.64 -25.91
CA ILE A 329 -4.27 -4.48 -24.97
C ILE A 329 -5.56 -5.03 -25.58
N TYR A 330 -5.97 -6.22 -25.13
CA TYR A 330 -7.23 -6.85 -25.53
C TYR A 330 -7.87 -7.59 -24.35
N ASN A 331 -9.20 -7.69 -24.35
CA ASN A 331 -9.96 -8.46 -23.36
C ASN A 331 -10.52 -9.75 -24.00
N VAL A 332 -10.55 -10.84 -23.23
CA VAL A 332 -11.08 -12.14 -23.66
C VAL A 332 -12.40 -12.39 -22.95
N VAL A 333 -13.47 -12.44 -23.71
CA VAL A 333 -14.84 -12.57 -23.21
C VAL A 333 -15.39 -13.96 -23.48
N THR A 334 -15.75 -14.68 -22.42
CA THR A 334 -16.34 -16.02 -22.51
C THR A 334 -17.76 -15.99 -23.08
N LYS A 335 -18.05 -16.94 -23.98
CA LYS A 335 -19.37 -17.23 -24.55
C LYS A 335 -19.81 -18.66 -24.24
N ASN A 336 -20.99 -19.04 -24.72
CA ASN A 336 -21.49 -20.40 -24.57
C ASN A 336 -20.53 -21.42 -25.22
N ASN A 337 -20.45 -22.62 -24.64
CA ASN A 337 -19.52 -23.69 -25.04
C ASN A 337 -18.04 -23.28 -25.04
N ASP A 338 -17.65 -22.34 -24.16
CA ASP A 338 -16.28 -21.85 -23.99
C ASP A 338 -15.64 -21.26 -25.26
N THR A 339 -16.48 -20.80 -26.19
CA THR A 339 -16.06 -19.92 -27.28
C THR A 339 -15.68 -18.55 -26.71
N ILE A 340 -14.89 -17.76 -27.44
CA ILE A 340 -14.42 -16.45 -26.97
C ILE A 340 -14.68 -15.34 -27.97
N ASP A 341 -14.90 -14.14 -27.45
CA ASP A 341 -14.77 -12.89 -28.19
C ASP A 341 -13.54 -12.13 -27.70
N LEU A 342 -12.69 -11.68 -28.64
CA LEU A 342 -11.61 -10.75 -28.38
C LEU A 342 -12.16 -9.32 -28.53
N VAL A 343 -12.14 -8.55 -27.46
CA VAL A 343 -12.65 -7.17 -27.41
C VAL A 343 -11.48 -6.19 -27.29
N PHE A 344 -11.45 -5.22 -28.19
CA PHE A 344 -10.42 -4.18 -28.25
C PHE A 344 -10.98 -2.85 -27.74
N GLY A 345 -10.11 -1.92 -27.34
CA GLY A 345 -10.53 -0.62 -26.80
C GLY A 345 -10.88 0.42 -27.86
N ASP A 346 -10.88 1.68 -27.46
CA ASP A 346 -11.51 2.80 -28.18
C ASP A 346 -10.54 3.77 -28.87
N GLY A 347 -9.22 3.57 -28.75
CA GLY A 347 -8.20 4.46 -29.33
C GLY A 347 -7.68 5.53 -28.36
N ASN A 348 -8.41 5.83 -27.29
CA ASN A 348 -8.00 6.81 -26.27
C ASN A 348 -7.12 6.13 -25.21
N PHE A 349 -7.63 5.04 -24.61
CA PHE A 349 -6.92 4.33 -23.53
C PHE A 349 -6.12 3.12 -24.03
N SER A 350 -6.47 2.60 -25.20
CA SER A 350 -5.73 1.55 -25.90
C SER A 350 -5.47 1.96 -27.36
N ASN A 351 -4.55 1.29 -28.03
CA ASN A 351 -4.45 1.39 -29.49
C ASN A 351 -5.61 0.62 -30.15
N LEU A 352 -6.01 1.06 -31.33
CA LEU A 352 -6.98 0.36 -32.17
C LEU A 352 -6.27 -0.75 -32.94
N PRO A 353 -6.87 -1.95 -33.09
CA PRO A 353 -6.27 -3.02 -33.87
C PRO A 353 -6.28 -2.64 -35.36
N LEU A 354 -5.13 -2.76 -36.02
CA LEU A 354 -4.98 -2.55 -37.46
C LEU A 354 -3.96 -3.54 -38.02
N GLY A 355 -4.28 -4.16 -39.16
CA GLY A 355 -3.43 -5.14 -39.84
C GLY A 355 -3.78 -6.59 -39.51
N SER A 356 -2.83 -7.48 -39.79
CA SER A 356 -3.00 -8.92 -39.64
C SER A 356 -2.64 -9.38 -38.23
N PHE A 357 -3.41 -10.32 -37.69
CA PHE A 357 -3.25 -10.87 -36.36
C PHE A 357 -3.31 -12.40 -36.38
N ARG A 358 -2.54 -13.03 -35.51
CA ARG A 358 -2.62 -14.46 -35.19
C ARG A 358 -2.97 -14.62 -33.72
N THR A 359 -4.03 -15.35 -33.42
CA THR A 359 -4.34 -15.76 -32.05
C THR A 359 -4.00 -17.22 -31.85
N TYR A 360 -3.24 -17.53 -30.80
CA TYR A 360 -3.01 -18.91 -30.35
C TYR A 360 -3.91 -19.18 -29.16
N TYR A 361 -4.52 -20.37 -29.13
CA TYR A 361 -5.38 -20.78 -28.04
C TYR A 361 -5.36 -22.30 -27.89
N ARG A 362 -5.52 -22.79 -26.66
CA ARG A 362 -5.55 -24.22 -26.37
C ARG A 362 -6.99 -24.72 -26.21
N VAL A 363 -7.31 -25.79 -26.92
CA VAL A 363 -8.57 -26.53 -26.73
C VAL A 363 -8.31 -27.70 -25.80
N SER A 364 -8.96 -27.70 -24.63
CA SER A 364 -8.84 -28.75 -23.61
C SER A 364 -10.17 -29.44 -23.33
N ASP A 365 -10.13 -30.59 -22.67
CA ASP A 365 -11.37 -31.29 -22.32
C ASP A 365 -12.15 -30.50 -21.26
N ASN A 366 -13.47 -30.44 -21.40
CA ASN A 366 -14.36 -29.75 -20.47
C ASN A 366 -14.85 -30.73 -19.39
N ALA A 367 -13.91 -31.29 -18.66
CA ALA A 367 -14.18 -32.31 -17.64
C ALA A 367 -13.25 -32.13 -16.45
N LYS A 368 -13.72 -32.58 -15.28
CA LYS A 368 -12.91 -32.70 -14.07
C LYS A 368 -12.40 -34.14 -13.94
N TYR A 369 -11.10 -34.31 -13.78
CA TYR A 369 -10.44 -35.60 -13.63
C TYR A 369 -9.07 -35.46 -12.95
N SER A 370 -8.57 -36.56 -12.38
CA SER A 370 -7.22 -36.64 -11.81
C SER A 370 -6.31 -37.48 -12.69
N LEU A 371 -5.03 -37.11 -12.78
CA LEU A 371 -4.00 -37.93 -13.39
C LEU A 371 -3.26 -38.69 -12.29
N GLN A 372 -3.28 -40.02 -12.34
CA GLN A 372 -2.46 -40.84 -11.45
C GLN A 372 -1.11 -41.14 -12.10
N SER A 373 -0.07 -41.35 -11.29
CA SER A 373 1.27 -41.71 -11.77
C SER A 373 1.27 -43.02 -12.58
N ALA A 374 0.35 -43.94 -12.28
CA ALA A 374 0.18 -45.19 -13.02
C ALA A 374 -0.34 -45.00 -14.46
N ASP A 375 -1.16 -43.95 -14.70
CA ASP A 375 -1.75 -43.70 -16.03
C ASP A 375 -0.75 -43.04 -17.00
N MET A 376 0.32 -42.45 -16.47
CA MET A 376 1.24 -41.55 -17.18
C MET A 376 2.69 -42.07 -17.13
N GLN A 377 2.89 -43.30 -17.59
CA GLN A 377 4.20 -43.96 -17.67
C GLN A 377 4.65 -44.17 -19.12
N ASN A 378 5.97 -44.29 -19.34
CA ASN A 378 6.58 -44.58 -20.65
C ASN A 378 6.09 -43.62 -21.73
N ILE A 379 6.18 -42.32 -21.47
CA ILE A 379 5.91 -41.27 -22.45
C ILE A 379 7.23 -40.99 -23.16
N THR A 380 7.29 -41.23 -24.46
CA THR A 380 8.50 -41.05 -25.26
C THR A 380 8.40 -39.80 -26.13
N ALA A 381 9.45 -39.00 -26.19
CA ALA A 381 9.57 -37.87 -27.10
C ALA A 381 10.94 -37.91 -27.81
N ASP A 382 10.92 -37.79 -29.13
CA ASP A 382 12.10 -37.69 -29.97
C ASP A 382 12.26 -36.25 -30.44
N ILE A 383 13.31 -35.58 -29.98
CA ILE A 383 13.57 -34.16 -30.22
C ILE A 383 14.78 -34.04 -31.16
N GLY A 384 14.56 -33.54 -32.38
CA GLY A 384 15.64 -33.18 -33.29
C GLY A 384 16.37 -31.92 -32.80
N TYR A 385 17.69 -31.95 -32.78
CA TYR A 385 18.55 -30.82 -32.40
C TYR A 385 19.77 -30.70 -33.31
N VAL A 386 20.38 -29.51 -33.35
CA VAL A 386 21.59 -29.25 -34.14
C VAL A 386 22.81 -29.28 -33.23
N ASP A 387 23.82 -30.08 -33.59
CA ASP A 387 25.07 -30.13 -32.83
C ASP A 387 25.95 -28.89 -33.05
N ALA A 388 27.04 -28.77 -32.27
CA ALA A 388 27.98 -27.65 -32.38
C ALA A 388 28.65 -27.51 -33.76
N ASN A 389 28.63 -28.56 -34.58
CA ASN A 389 29.19 -28.59 -35.93
C ASN A 389 28.14 -28.36 -37.02
N GLY A 390 26.88 -28.14 -36.66
CA GLY A 390 25.77 -27.90 -37.58
C GLY A 390 25.11 -29.16 -38.15
N SER A 391 25.38 -30.36 -37.60
CA SER A 391 24.72 -31.60 -38.04
C SER A 391 23.43 -31.87 -37.25
N GLU A 392 22.43 -32.44 -37.92
CA GLU A 392 21.17 -32.82 -37.27
C GLU A 392 21.33 -34.12 -36.47
N GLN A 393 20.87 -34.10 -35.23
CA GLN A 393 20.92 -35.22 -34.28
C GLN A 393 19.56 -35.38 -33.61
N THR A 394 19.29 -36.55 -33.05
CA THR A 394 18.02 -36.83 -32.35
C THR A 394 18.28 -37.19 -30.90
N LEU A 395 17.60 -36.50 -29.99
CA LEU A 395 17.54 -36.80 -28.57
C LEU A 395 16.25 -37.57 -28.27
N SER A 396 16.36 -38.84 -27.90
CA SER A 396 15.23 -39.67 -27.47
C SER A 396 15.12 -39.68 -25.96
N ILE A 397 13.94 -39.35 -25.44
CA ILE A 397 13.67 -39.17 -24.02
C ILE A 397 12.49 -40.03 -23.61
N THR A 398 12.61 -40.78 -22.51
CA THR A 398 11.48 -41.47 -21.85
C THR A 398 11.15 -40.79 -20.54
N MET A 399 9.87 -40.55 -20.29
CA MET A 399 9.37 -39.78 -19.15
C MET A 399 8.18 -40.45 -18.47
N SER A 400 7.98 -40.11 -17.19
CA SER A 400 6.80 -40.50 -16.41
C SER A 400 6.38 -39.46 -15.38
N LEU A 401 5.12 -39.52 -15.00
CA LEU A 401 4.57 -38.71 -13.92
C LEU A 401 4.92 -39.32 -12.55
N LYS A 402 5.61 -38.58 -11.68
CA LYS A 402 5.98 -39.06 -10.34
C LYS A 402 5.00 -38.68 -9.24
N ALA A 403 4.17 -37.67 -9.46
CA ALA A 403 3.15 -37.20 -8.51
C ALA A 403 1.81 -37.00 -9.23
N SER A 404 0.73 -37.42 -8.59
CA SER A 404 -0.62 -37.29 -9.17
C SER A 404 -1.03 -35.82 -9.31
N VAL A 405 -1.78 -35.50 -10.37
CA VAL A 405 -2.19 -34.13 -10.73
C VAL A 405 -3.71 -34.00 -10.65
N TYR A 406 -4.19 -32.93 -10.02
CA TYR A 406 -5.61 -32.74 -9.70
C TYR A 406 -6.18 -31.36 -10.12
N ASN A 407 -5.43 -30.58 -10.91
CA ASN A 407 -5.77 -29.19 -11.23
C ASN A 407 -6.69 -28.99 -12.46
N SER A 408 -7.29 -30.06 -12.99
CA SER A 408 -8.25 -29.93 -14.09
C SER A 408 -9.60 -29.44 -13.57
N ALA A 409 -10.22 -28.49 -14.28
CA ALA A 409 -11.53 -27.97 -13.92
C ALA A 409 -12.42 -27.88 -15.15
N ALA A 410 -13.70 -28.23 -14.97
CA ALA A 410 -14.73 -27.99 -15.97
C ALA A 410 -15.11 -26.50 -15.99
N THR A 411 -15.90 -26.13 -16.99
CA THR A 411 -16.52 -24.81 -17.10
C THR A 411 -17.47 -24.56 -15.96
N GLU A 412 -17.48 -23.32 -15.49
CA GLU A 412 -18.27 -22.91 -14.33
C GLU A 412 -19.79 -23.11 -14.59
N SER A 413 -20.49 -23.73 -13.64
CA SER A 413 -21.93 -24.00 -13.75
C SER A 413 -22.76 -22.71 -13.68
N ASN A 414 -23.99 -22.75 -14.21
CA ASN A 414 -24.91 -21.62 -14.12
C ASN A 414 -25.19 -21.23 -12.66
N ASP A 415 -25.32 -22.20 -11.76
CA ASP A 415 -25.63 -21.98 -10.34
C ASP A 415 -24.46 -21.27 -9.64
N SER A 416 -23.23 -21.73 -9.87
CA SER A 416 -22.02 -21.07 -9.36
C SER A 416 -21.92 -19.62 -9.82
N ILE A 417 -22.28 -19.34 -11.08
CA ILE A 417 -22.22 -17.96 -11.60
C ILE A 417 -23.30 -17.08 -10.98
N ARG A 418 -24.52 -17.61 -10.77
CA ARG A 418 -25.61 -16.86 -10.12
C ARG A 418 -25.23 -16.45 -8.71
N GLU A 419 -24.63 -17.35 -7.95
CA GLU A 419 -24.18 -17.09 -6.58
C GLU A 419 -22.98 -16.14 -6.54
N LYS A 420 -21.90 -16.47 -7.26
CA LYS A 420 -20.63 -15.74 -7.16
C LYS A 420 -20.66 -14.36 -7.81
N ALA A 421 -21.42 -14.17 -8.88
CA ALA A 421 -21.39 -12.91 -9.60
C ALA A 421 -21.96 -11.75 -8.77
N GLY A 422 -23.05 -11.98 -8.01
CA GLY A 422 -23.60 -10.96 -7.11
C GLY A 422 -22.65 -10.64 -5.94
N GLN A 423 -22.06 -11.67 -5.36
CA GLN A 423 -21.04 -11.61 -4.32
C GLN A 423 -19.79 -10.80 -4.73
N VAL A 424 -19.24 -11.07 -5.92
CA VAL A 424 -18.08 -10.32 -6.44
C VAL A 424 -18.44 -8.87 -6.73
N TYR A 425 -19.62 -8.63 -7.28
CA TYR A 425 -20.09 -7.27 -7.53
C TYR A 425 -20.22 -6.47 -6.24
N TYR A 426 -20.67 -7.08 -5.14
CA TYR A 426 -20.72 -6.43 -3.83
C TYR A 426 -19.33 -5.96 -3.38
N SER A 427 -18.32 -6.84 -3.45
CA SER A 427 -16.94 -6.52 -3.05
C SER A 427 -16.21 -5.53 -3.96
N GLN A 428 -16.76 -5.19 -5.14
CA GLN A 428 -16.10 -4.34 -6.14
C GLN A 428 -14.66 -4.78 -6.48
N ASN A 429 -14.40 -6.09 -6.43
CA ASN A 429 -13.08 -6.69 -6.68
C ASN A 429 -11.98 -6.20 -5.71
N ARG A 430 -12.35 -5.85 -4.47
CA ARG A 430 -11.42 -5.46 -3.40
C ARG A 430 -11.85 -6.12 -2.10
N MET A 431 -10.88 -6.46 -1.27
CA MET A 431 -11.13 -6.97 0.08
C MET A 431 -10.92 -5.83 1.07
N ILE A 432 -12.02 -5.27 1.57
CA ILE A 432 -12.01 -4.18 2.56
C ILE A 432 -12.75 -4.63 3.82
N THR A 433 -13.98 -5.13 3.64
CA THR A 433 -14.78 -5.64 4.75
C THR A 433 -14.40 -7.07 5.10
N ALA A 434 -14.73 -7.52 6.31
CA ALA A 434 -14.48 -8.90 6.73
C ALA A 434 -15.19 -9.93 5.84
N GLU A 435 -16.36 -9.57 5.31
CA GLU A 435 -17.13 -10.39 4.37
C GLU A 435 -16.41 -10.52 3.02
N ASP A 436 -15.81 -9.42 2.52
CA ASP A 436 -15.04 -9.47 1.26
C ASP A 436 -13.87 -10.47 1.33
N TYR A 437 -13.19 -10.54 2.48
CA TYR A 437 -12.11 -11.50 2.72
C TYR A 437 -12.58 -12.97 2.76
N GLN A 438 -13.89 -13.24 2.83
CA GLN A 438 -14.45 -14.59 2.72
C GLN A 438 -14.94 -14.88 1.30
N VAL A 439 -15.54 -13.87 0.67
CA VAL A 439 -16.20 -13.99 -0.64
C VAL A 439 -15.22 -13.92 -1.81
N VAL A 440 -14.30 -12.95 -1.81
CA VAL A 440 -13.39 -12.73 -2.95
C VAL A 440 -12.52 -13.95 -3.23
N PRO A 441 -11.95 -14.67 -2.23
CA PRO A 441 -11.18 -15.87 -2.51
C PRO A 441 -11.96 -17.00 -3.20
N LEU A 442 -13.26 -17.16 -2.91
CA LEU A 442 -14.14 -18.12 -3.61
C LEU A 442 -14.29 -17.80 -5.10
N SER A 443 -14.20 -16.52 -5.45
CA SER A 443 -14.21 -16.05 -6.83
C SER A 443 -12.84 -16.13 -7.51
N ALA A 444 -11.74 -16.20 -6.76
CA ALA A 444 -10.38 -16.24 -7.30
C ALA A 444 -10.05 -17.60 -7.95
N SER A 445 -10.52 -18.71 -7.36
CA SER A 445 -10.31 -20.06 -7.90
C SER A 445 -11.56 -20.94 -7.82
N GLN A 446 -11.77 -21.78 -8.83
CA GLN A 446 -12.80 -22.84 -8.75
C GLN A 446 -12.37 -23.98 -7.83
N GLU A 447 -11.08 -24.06 -7.49
CA GLU A 447 -10.56 -25.07 -6.55
C GLU A 447 -10.85 -24.72 -5.09
N ILE A 448 -11.13 -23.47 -4.76
CA ILE A 448 -11.51 -23.10 -3.40
C ILE A 448 -13.00 -23.36 -3.24
N VAL A 449 -13.37 -24.25 -2.31
CA VAL A 449 -14.79 -24.55 -2.02
C VAL A 449 -15.31 -23.72 -0.87
N LYS A 450 -14.49 -23.54 0.16
CA LYS A 450 -14.89 -22.87 1.39
C LYS A 450 -13.75 -22.06 1.97
N VAL A 451 -14.09 -20.90 2.55
CA VAL A 451 -13.13 -19.91 3.05
C VAL A 451 -13.61 -19.37 4.38
N ARG A 452 -12.69 -19.20 5.32
CA ARG A 452 -12.93 -18.38 6.52
C ARG A 452 -11.76 -17.46 6.73
N SER A 453 -12.06 -16.19 6.98
CA SER A 453 -11.04 -15.17 7.25
C SER A 453 -11.22 -14.64 8.66
N VAL A 454 -10.13 -14.60 9.41
CA VAL A 454 -10.07 -14.10 10.79
C VAL A 454 -9.05 -12.98 10.84
N ASN A 455 -9.46 -11.79 11.26
CA ASN A 455 -8.51 -10.70 11.46
C ASN A 455 -7.73 -10.92 12.76
N ARG A 456 -6.43 -11.09 12.64
CA ARG A 456 -5.44 -10.92 13.69
C ARG A 456 -4.92 -9.49 13.57
N SER A 457 -5.50 -8.58 14.34
CA SER A 457 -4.89 -7.25 14.52
C SER A 457 -3.45 -7.45 14.99
N ALA A 458 -2.49 -6.68 14.46
CA ALA A 458 -1.11 -6.65 14.96
C ALA A 458 -1.11 -6.23 16.45
N SER A 459 -1.29 -7.22 17.32
CA SER A 459 -1.43 -7.06 18.76
C SER A 459 -0.04 -6.94 19.37
N GLY A 460 0.42 -5.70 19.50
CA GLY A 460 1.63 -5.36 20.25
C GLY A 460 1.68 -3.94 20.79
N ILE A 461 0.59 -3.18 20.70
CA ILE A 461 0.54 -1.78 21.12
C ILE A 461 -0.81 -1.53 21.78
N SER A 462 -0.74 -1.12 23.03
CA SER A 462 -1.88 -0.78 23.88
C SER A 462 -2.82 0.20 23.19
N ARG A 463 -4.12 0.16 23.51
CA ARG A 463 -5.09 1.21 23.15
C ARG A 463 -4.69 2.61 23.69
N ALA A 464 -3.74 2.65 24.62
CA ALA A 464 -3.13 3.85 25.15
C ALA A 464 -1.77 4.20 24.51
N LYS A 465 -1.35 3.47 23.46
CA LYS A 465 -0.09 3.70 22.75
C LYS A 465 -0.38 3.95 21.28
N GLU A 466 -0.53 5.23 20.95
CA GLU A 466 -0.45 5.75 19.59
C GLU A 466 0.95 5.43 19.05
N ILE A 467 1.03 4.81 17.87
CA ILE A 467 2.32 4.72 17.17
C ILE A 467 2.57 6.12 16.64
N LEU A 468 3.42 6.86 17.33
CA LEU A 468 3.96 8.09 16.80
C LEU A 468 4.87 7.68 15.64
N ASP A 469 4.46 8.00 14.41
CA ASP A 469 5.35 7.96 13.26
C ASP A 469 6.44 9.01 13.50
N PRO A 470 7.71 8.63 13.75
CA PRO A 470 8.76 9.60 14.02
C PRO A 470 9.04 10.51 12.82
N THR A 471 8.52 10.19 11.63
CA THR A 471 8.64 11.04 10.44
C THR A 471 7.59 12.14 10.39
N GLY A 472 6.44 12.03 11.08
CA GLY A 472 5.40 13.07 11.08
C GLY A 472 4.55 13.18 9.81
N ALA A 473 4.80 12.40 8.75
CA ALA A 473 4.17 12.58 7.44
C ALA A 473 2.63 12.53 7.42
N TYR A 474 1.99 11.86 8.40
CA TYR A 474 0.55 11.59 8.38
C TYR A 474 -0.20 12.03 9.64
N SER A 475 0.49 12.59 10.63
CA SER A 475 -0.12 13.02 11.90
C SER A 475 0.68 14.11 12.60
N ASN A 476 0.04 14.87 13.48
CA ASN A 476 0.79 15.79 14.35
C ASN A 476 1.68 14.97 15.27
N VAL A 477 2.96 15.32 15.35
CA VAL A 477 3.93 14.59 16.17
C VAL A 477 4.62 15.53 17.12
N SER A 478 4.89 15.04 18.32
CA SER A 478 5.80 15.68 19.26
C SER A 478 6.87 14.69 19.70
N VAL A 479 8.09 14.87 19.19
CA VAL A 479 9.24 14.01 19.52
C VAL A 479 10.16 14.74 20.48
N PHE A 480 10.63 14.05 21.53
CA PHE A 480 11.70 14.51 22.39
C PHE A 480 12.97 13.69 22.08
N ALA A 481 14.09 14.37 21.92
CA ALA A 481 15.38 13.76 21.61
C ALA A 481 16.53 14.54 22.29
N GLU A 482 17.65 13.87 22.52
CA GLU A 482 18.84 14.40 23.22
C GLU A 482 20.06 14.57 22.29
N ASP A 483 19.89 14.27 21.00
CA ASP A 483 20.96 14.24 20.00
C ASP A 483 20.90 15.40 18.99
N GLY A 484 20.30 16.53 19.41
CA GLY A 484 20.16 17.70 18.55
C GLY A 484 21.50 18.39 18.30
N ILE A 485 21.67 18.90 17.08
CA ILE A 485 22.81 19.69 16.64
C ILE A 485 22.26 20.95 15.97
N LEU A 486 22.64 22.12 16.48
CA LEU A 486 22.27 23.42 15.92
C LEU A 486 23.53 24.14 15.47
N TYR A 487 23.56 24.56 14.20
CA TYR A 487 24.69 25.29 13.65
C TYR A 487 24.23 26.31 12.59
N ARG A 488 25.13 27.25 12.28
CA ARG A 488 24.92 28.26 11.24
C ARG A 488 25.84 28.00 10.04
N GLU A 489 25.32 28.25 8.85
CA GLU A 489 26.02 28.05 7.59
C GLU A 489 25.87 29.28 6.69
N GLU A 490 27.00 29.88 6.35
CA GLU A 490 27.09 30.98 5.38
C GLU A 490 27.47 30.42 4.01
N SER A 491 26.77 30.85 2.96
CA SER A 491 27.08 30.45 1.59
C SER A 491 26.82 31.57 0.59
N THR A 492 27.44 31.43 -0.59
CA THR A 492 27.36 32.40 -1.70
C THR A 492 26.80 31.75 -2.98
N PRO A 493 25.52 31.35 -2.99
CA PRO A 493 24.89 30.82 -4.20
C PRO A 493 24.85 31.87 -5.33
N SER A 494 24.75 31.37 -6.56
CA SER A 494 24.61 32.21 -7.76
C SER A 494 23.45 31.73 -8.63
N PHE A 495 22.80 32.67 -9.32
CA PHE A 495 21.86 32.37 -10.39
C PHE A 495 22.15 33.23 -11.62
N THR A 496 21.73 32.77 -12.80
CA THR A 496 21.96 33.47 -14.06
C THR A 496 20.65 33.89 -14.70
N PHE A 497 20.64 35.04 -15.38
CA PHE A 497 19.51 35.47 -16.19
C PHE A 497 19.96 36.20 -17.45
N THR A 498 19.10 36.19 -18.46
CA THR A 498 19.23 36.99 -19.68
C THR A 498 18.00 37.89 -19.80
N PHE A 499 18.13 39.00 -20.52
CA PHE A 499 17.04 39.96 -20.70
C PHE A 499 17.01 40.45 -22.15
N ASN A 500 15.81 40.69 -22.69
CA ASN A 500 15.65 41.29 -24.02
C ASN A 500 15.19 42.75 -23.93
N ASN A 501 14.49 43.11 -22.86
CA ASN A 501 13.93 44.43 -22.65
C ASN A 501 13.93 44.81 -21.15
N ARG A 502 13.67 46.09 -20.83
CA ARG A 502 13.63 46.62 -19.46
C ARG A 502 12.64 45.92 -18.54
N SER A 503 11.53 45.42 -19.08
CA SER A 503 10.51 44.71 -18.29
C SER A 503 11.03 43.36 -17.79
N ASP A 504 11.88 42.68 -18.58
CA ASP A 504 12.51 41.42 -18.17
C ASP A 504 13.48 41.66 -16.99
N VAL A 505 14.18 42.79 -17.01
CA VAL A 505 15.07 43.22 -15.92
C VAL A 505 14.27 43.54 -14.67
N GLN A 506 13.21 44.36 -14.78
CA GLN A 506 12.33 44.66 -13.64
C GLN A 506 11.75 43.39 -13.02
N SER A 507 11.20 42.48 -13.85
CA SER A 507 10.66 41.20 -13.39
C SER A 507 11.71 40.36 -12.63
N THR A 508 12.97 40.43 -13.07
CA THR A 508 14.09 39.77 -12.38
C THR A 508 14.42 40.43 -11.04
N LEU A 509 14.42 41.76 -10.97
CA LEU A 509 14.62 42.50 -9.71
C LEU A 509 13.53 42.13 -8.69
N ASP A 510 12.26 42.14 -9.09
CA ASP A 510 11.12 41.84 -8.21
C ASP A 510 11.15 40.36 -7.75
N THR A 511 11.21 39.43 -8.69
CA THR A 511 10.95 38.00 -8.44
C THR A 511 12.20 37.24 -7.96
N ASN A 512 13.40 37.67 -8.37
CA ASN A 512 14.64 36.94 -8.06
C ASN A 512 15.55 37.67 -7.07
N ILE A 513 15.34 38.95 -6.78
CA ILE A 513 16.19 39.72 -5.85
C ILE A 513 15.38 40.18 -4.64
N GLU A 514 14.32 40.99 -4.81
CA GLU A 514 13.50 41.43 -3.67
C GLU A 514 12.84 40.26 -2.94
N ASP A 515 12.33 39.27 -3.66
CA ASP A 515 11.75 38.08 -3.04
C ASP A 515 12.78 37.25 -2.26
N LYS A 516 14.06 37.28 -2.63
CA LYS A 516 15.14 36.67 -1.83
C LYS A 516 15.39 37.44 -0.54
N LEU A 517 15.25 38.77 -0.55
CA LEU A 517 15.38 39.60 0.67
C LEU A 517 14.30 39.30 1.71
N LYS A 518 13.12 38.85 1.28
CA LYS A 518 12.01 38.48 2.19
C LYS A 518 12.19 37.11 2.86
N LYS A 519 13.07 36.24 2.34
CA LYS A 519 13.32 34.89 2.89
C LYS A 519 14.00 34.96 4.27
N SER A 520 13.84 33.90 5.06
CA SER A 520 14.40 33.79 6.42
C SER A 520 15.92 33.98 6.44
N TYR A 521 16.65 33.39 5.49
CA TYR A 521 18.11 33.47 5.43
C TYR A 521 18.66 34.90 5.27
N SER A 522 17.89 35.81 4.64
CA SER A 522 18.29 37.21 4.45
C SER A 522 18.18 37.99 5.75
N ARG A 523 17.10 37.77 6.51
CA ARG A 523 16.94 38.31 7.86
C ARG A 523 17.99 37.77 8.82
N GLN A 524 18.29 36.48 8.75
CA GLN A 524 19.34 35.82 9.53
C GLN A 524 20.72 36.42 9.23
N PHE A 525 21.02 36.68 7.95
CA PHE A 525 22.27 37.33 7.55
C PHE A 525 22.34 38.77 8.07
N TYR A 526 21.23 39.52 8.04
CA TYR A 526 21.17 40.87 8.61
C TYR A 526 21.52 40.89 10.10
N TYR A 527 20.84 40.06 10.91
CA TYR A 527 21.06 40.03 12.35
C TYR A 527 22.46 39.54 12.76
N ASP A 528 23.09 38.67 11.97
CA ASP A 528 24.46 38.19 12.23
C ASP A 528 25.54 39.22 11.86
N LYS A 529 25.37 39.91 10.73
CA LYS A 529 26.44 40.75 10.14
C LYS A 529 26.37 42.23 10.49
N TYR A 530 25.20 42.73 10.91
CA TYR A 530 25.01 44.14 11.25
C TYR A 530 24.92 44.30 12.77
N ASP A 531 25.75 45.19 13.30
CA ASP A 531 25.86 45.36 14.75
C ASP A 531 24.58 45.89 15.38
N THR A 532 24.18 45.25 16.47
CA THR A 532 23.12 45.73 17.36
C THR A 532 23.58 47.01 18.08
N GLN A 533 22.79 48.08 17.99
CA GLN A 533 23.18 49.39 18.50
C GLN A 533 22.86 49.49 19.99
N SER A 534 23.89 49.54 20.84
CA SER A 534 23.70 49.59 22.30
C SER A 534 23.07 50.92 22.75
N LEU A 535 22.07 50.82 23.63
CA LEU A 535 21.42 51.95 24.32
C LEU A 535 21.75 52.01 25.82
N SER A 536 22.59 51.09 26.30
CA SER A 536 22.93 50.92 27.72
C SER A 536 23.47 52.19 28.40
N SER A 537 24.13 53.09 27.65
CA SER A 537 24.66 54.36 28.15
C SER A 537 23.61 55.44 28.42
N LEU A 538 22.39 55.31 27.89
CA LEU A 538 21.32 56.30 28.01
C LEU A 538 20.49 56.16 29.29
N THR A 539 20.48 54.98 29.92
CA THR A 539 19.60 54.65 31.06
C THR A 539 18.12 55.01 30.83
N ALA A 540 17.66 54.95 29.58
CA ALA A 540 16.30 55.31 29.20
C ALA A 540 15.32 54.20 29.57
N THR A 541 14.09 54.58 29.94
CA THR A 541 12.99 53.67 30.28
C THR A 541 11.77 53.89 29.40
N TRP A 542 10.97 52.84 29.23
CA TRP A 542 9.66 52.88 28.58
C TRP A 542 8.60 53.47 29.51
N ASN A 543 7.92 54.53 29.06
CA ASN A 543 6.73 55.05 29.72
C ASN A 543 5.50 54.62 28.91
N SER A 544 4.70 53.69 29.45
CA SER A 544 3.50 53.16 28.81
C SER A 544 2.28 54.02 29.11
N SER A 545 1.57 54.45 28.06
CA SER A 545 0.42 55.36 28.13
C SER A 545 -0.90 54.64 27.91
N THR A 546 -1.01 53.82 26.87
CA THR A 546 -2.21 53.01 26.60
C THR A 546 -1.82 51.61 26.12
N THR A 547 -2.54 50.59 26.57
CA THR A 547 -2.35 49.20 26.13
C THR A 547 -3.63 48.63 25.53
N THR A 548 -3.49 48.00 24.37
CA THR A 548 -4.53 47.25 23.65
C THR A 548 -3.93 45.88 23.27
N THR A 549 -4.74 44.92 22.79
CA THR A 549 -4.24 43.66 22.24
C THR A 549 -3.18 43.94 21.17
N ASN A 550 -1.96 43.44 21.35
CA ASN A 550 -0.80 43.59 20.45
C ASN A 550 -0.50 45.05 20.07
N THR A 551 -0.73 46.00 20.98
CA THR A 551 -0.34 47.40 20.77
C THR A 551 -0.10 48.11 22.10
N ASN A 552 1.03 48.78 22.24
CA ASN A 552 1.35 49.62 23.41
C ASN A 552 1.82 51.00 22.95
N THR A 553 1.10 52.06 23.31
CA THR A 553 1.51 53.43 23.00
C THR A 553 2.18 54.07 24.21
N GLY A 554 3.22 54.86 23.98
CA GLY A 554 4.05 55.45 25.03
C GLY A 554 5.14 56.38 24.49
N PHE A 555 6.15 56.64 25.32
CA PHE A 555 7.36 57.37 24.93
C PHE A 555 8.58 56.92 25.74
N PHE A 556 9.78 57.15 25.22
CA PHE A 556 11.03 56.90 25.95
C PHE A 556 11.36 58.06 26.87
N THR A 557 11.81 57.78 28.10
CA THR A 557 12.12 58.80 29.10
C THR A 557 13.39 58.50 29.88
N SER A 558 14.16 59.56 30.18
CA SER A 558 15.27 59.55 31.15
C SER A 558 15.15 60.79 32.04
N GLY A 559 14.01 60.89 32.75
CA GLY A 559 13.62 62.09 33.52
C GLY A 559 12.89 63.16 32.70
N GLY A 560 12.68 62.93 31.40
CA GLY A 560 11.93 63.75 30.44
C GLY A 560 11.79 62.98 29.11
N ALA A 561 10.82 63.33 28.26
CA ALA A 561 10.58 62.61 27.00
C ALA A 561 11.76 62.79 26.03
N LEU A 562 12.22 61.70 25.42
CA LEU A 562 13.37 61.66 24.52
C LEU A 562 12.93 61.63 23.06
N ALA A 563 13.59 62.41 22.22
CA ALA A 563 13.39 62.36 20.78
C ALA A 563 14.03 61.10 20.16
N THR A 564 13.44 60.58 19.08
CA THR A 564 13.89 59.42 18.32
C THR A 564 14.09 59.74 16.82
N GLY A 565 14.64 58.79 16.07
CA GLY A 565 14.85 58.93 14.63
C GLY A 565 15.80 60.07 14.26
N SER A 566 15.59 60.73 13.12
CA SER A 566 16.49 61.80 12.61
C SER A 566 16.65 63.00 13.55
N SER A 567 15.81 63.13 14.58
CA SER A 567 15.85 64.18 15.59
C SER A 567 16.70 63.83 16.82
N ALA A 568 17.13 62.58 16.97
CA ALA A 568 17.96 62.12 18.08
C ALA A 568 19.46 62.25 17.79
N THR A 569 20.26 62.61 18.80
CA THR A 569 21.72 62.68 18.72
C THR A 569 22.42 61.44 19.30
N SER A 570 21.67 60.58 19.98
CA SER A 570 22.15 59.30 20.52
C SER A 570 21.81 58.14 19.58
N ASN A 571 22.14 56.91 19.98
CA ASN A 571 21.73 55.70 19.26
C ASN A 571 20.20 55.53 19.13
N LEU A 572 19.39 56.36 19.81
CA LEU A 572 17.96 56.49 19.51
C LEU A 572 17.67 57.02 18.09
N LYS A 573 18.68 57.48 17.35
CA LYS A 573 18.55 57.80 15.92
C LYS A 573 18.11 56.61 15.07
N TYR A 574 18.40 55.40 15.55
CA TYR A 574 18.01 54.13 14.94
C TYR A 574 16.63 53.64 15.39
N ALA A 575 16.01 54.28 16.38
CA ALA A 575 14.66 53.94 16.88
C ALA A 575 13.57 54.60 15.99
N LYS A 576 13.53 54.21 14.71
CA LYS A 576 12.52 54.62 13.74
C LYS A 576 11.40 53.58 13.63
N ALA A 577 10.34 53.89 12.89
CA ALA A 577 9.32 52.91 12.56
C ALA A 577 9.96 51.72 11.81
N GLY A 578 9.66 50.50 12.26
CA GLY A 578 10.26 49.26 11.77
C GLY A 578 11.43 48.73 12.60
N ALA A 579 12.06 49.56 13.45
CA ALA A 579 13.17 49.13 14.30
C ALA A 579 12.71 48.22 15.46
N LEU A 580 13.56 47.28 15.83
CA LEU A 580 13.34 46.35 16.95
C LEU A 580 14.11 46.83 18.18
N VAL A 581 13.45 46.99 19.33
CA VAL A 581 14.05 47.51 20.56
C VAL A 581 14.07 46.43 21.64
N LYS A 582 15.23 46.26 22.28
CA LYS A 582 15.43 45.35 23.39
C LYS A 582 15.14 46.04 24.71
N PHE A 583 14.28 45.41 25.51
CA PHE A 583 13.95 45.84 26.85
C PHE A 583 14.50 44.84 27.87
N THR A 584 15.10 45.37 28.93
CA THR A 584 15.52 44.61 30.11
C THR A 584 14.73 45.07 31.33
N SER A 585 14.56 44.17 32.30
CA SER A 585 13.88 44.50 33.54
C SER A 585 14.59 45.63 34.29
N PRO A 586 13.87 46.57 34.93
CA PRO A 586 14.48 47.64 35.73
C PRO A 586 15.07 47.15 37.05
N ASP A 587 14.75 45.92 37.47
CA ASP A 587 15.21 45.31 38.71
C ASP A 587 15.40 43.80 38.53
N THR A 588 15.28 43.01 39.60
CA THR A 588 15.44 41.55 39.59
C THR A 588 14.17 40.80 39.15
N ARG A 589 13.18 41.44 38.52
CA ARG A 589 12.00 40.78 37.95
C ARG A 589 12.27 40.30 36.51
N GLU A 590 11.41 39.43 36.00
CA GLU A 590 11.48 38.86 34.65
C GLU A 590 10.18 39.15 33.88
N PHE A 591 10.22 39.08 32.55
CA PHE A 591 9.07 39.30 31.67
C PHE A 591 8.25 38.02 31.52
N LEU A 592 6.93 38.11 31.69
CA LEU A 592 5.99 37.03 31.38
C LEU A 592 4.61 37.61 31.05
N ASN A 593 4.06 37.26 29.87
CA ASN A 593 2.72 37.68 29.42
C ASN A 593 2.46 39.21 29.56
N GLY A 594 3.42 40.03 29.11
CA GLY A 594 3.32 41.50 29.15
C GLY A 594 3.38 42.11 30.57
N LYS A 595 3.87 41.37 31.57
CA LYS A 595 4.04 41.81 32.96
C LYS A 595 5.42 41.47 33.49
N LEU A 596 5.86 42.20 34.52
CA LEU A 596 7.06 41.87 35.30
C LEU A 596 6.67 40.96 36.48
N VAL A 597 7.24 39.76 36.52
CA VAL A 597 7.05 38.74 37.56
C VAL A 597 8.31 38.55 38.38
N THR A 598 8.21 37.92 39.56
CA THR A 598 9.38 37.62 40.40
C THR A 598 10.37 36.74 39.64
N ALA A 599 11.68 37.01 39.73
CA ALA A 599 12.70 36.16 39.11
C ALA A 599 12.58 34.68 39.51
N GLY A 600 12.86 33.79 38.56
CA GLY A 600 12.74 32.36 38.71
C GLY A 600 11.31 31.84 38.58
N THR A 601 10.38 32.69 38.14
CA THR A 601 9.04 32.23 37.73
C THR A 601 9.19 31.38 36.47
N GLU A 602 8.47 30.26 36.41
CA GLU A 602 8.61 29.32 35.29
C GLU A 602 8.28 29.97 33.93
N ASN A 603 9.19 29.80 32.95
CA ASN A 603 9.13 30.38 31.61
C ASN A 603 9.17 31.92 31.54
N ALA A 604 9.53 32.59 32.64
CA ALA A 604 9.77 34.02 32.59
C ALA A 604 11.13 34.31 31.92
N GLU A 605 11.17 35.37 31.12
CA GLU A 605 12.33 35.74 30.30
C GLU A 605 13.05 36.95 30.90
N ASP A 606 14.37 37.04 30.72
CA ASP A 606 15.19 38.13 31.26
C ASP A 606 15.13 39.42 30.41
N ARG A 607 14.65 39.30 29.18
CA ARG A 607 14.53 40.37 28.17
C ARG A 607 13.25 40.21 27.38
N ASN A 608 12.81 41.29 26.74
CA ASN A 608 11.74 41.24 25.74
C ASN A 608 12.09 42.16 24.58
N TRP A 609 11.72 41.80 23.36
CA TRP A 609 11.87 42.65 22.20
C TRP A 609 10.51 43.16 21.74
N ALA A 610 10.47 44.39 21.20
CA ALA A 610 9.28 44.90 20.55
C ALA A 610 9.67 45.77 19.35
N LYS A 611 8.89 45.69 18.28
CA LYS A 611 9.01 46.55 17.11
C LYS A 611 8.28 47.86 17.34
N ILE A 612 8.89 48.94 16.88
CA ILE A 612 8.25 50.24 16.75
C ILE A 612 7.37 50.23 15.51
N SER A 613 6.05 50.16 15.68
CA SER A 613 5.09 50.18 14.58
C SER A 613 4.96 51.58 13.96
N ALA A 614 4.95 52.62 14.79
CA ALA A 614 4.82 54.00 14.36
C ALA A 614 5.48 54.97 15.34
N VAL A 615 5.97 56.10 14.80
CA VAL A 615 6.48 57.24 15.56
C VAL A 615 5.80 58.50 15.03
N GLU A 616 5.10 59.23 15.90
CA GLU A 616 4.54 60.53 15.57
C GLU A 616 5.52 61.66 15.91
N GLY A 617 5.79 62.54 14.93
CA GLY A 617 6.71 63.66 15.08
C GLY A 617 8.14 63.20 15.40
N ASP A 618 8.68 63.68 16.51
CA ASP A 618 10.02 63.31 17.01
C ASP A 618 9.97 62.19 18.07
N GLY A 619 8.81 61.55 18.29
CA GLY A 619 8.63 60.54 19.34
C GLY A 619 8.54 61.10 20.76
N SER A 620 8.53 62.43 20.95
CA SER A 620 8.52 63.08 22.27
C SER A 620 7.43 64.14 22.46
N ASN A 621 6.67 64.46 21.40
CA ASN A 621 5.72 65.57 21.35
C ASN A 621 6.39 66.91 21.77
N GLY A 622 7.60 67.17 21.27
CA GLY A 622 8.39 68.34 21.65
C GLY A 622 8.83 68.35 23.12
N GLY A 623 9.07 67.17 23.71
CA GLY A 623 9.48 66.98 25.09
C GLY A 623 8.35 66.89 26.12
N LEU A 624 7.08 67.02 25.70
CA LEU A 624 5.91 66.99 26.57
C LEU A 624 5.40 65.57 26.89
N GLY A 625 5.83 64.56 26.14
CA GLY A 625 5.41 63.17 26.30
C GLY A 625 4.15 62.85 25.49
N ASN A 626 3.04 62.54 26.16
CA ASN A 626 1.81 62.12 25.49
C ASN A 626 1.20 63.21 24.60
N LEU A 627 0.48 62.76 23.57
CA LEU A 627 -0.32 63.60 22.68
C LEU A 627 -1.55 64.14 23.41
N SER A 628 -2.17 65.18 22.85
CA SER A 628 -3.40 65.77 23.41
C SER A 628 -4.60 64.80 23.44
N SER A 629 -4.53 63.71 22.66
CA SER A 629 -5.49 62.59 22.65
C SER A 629 -5.31 61.61 23.81
N GLY A 630 -4.22 61.71 24.59
CA GLY A 630 -3.86 60.75 25.63
C GLY A 630 -3.05 59.55 25.14
N LEU A 631 -2.88 59.39 23.82
CA LEU A 631 -2.00 58.38 23.22
C LEU A 631 -0.53 58.81 23.36
N GLY A 632 0.38 57.83 23.46
CA GLY A 632 1.81 58.09 23.38
C GLY A 632 2.27 58.27 21.92
N PRO A 633 3.28 59.11 21.65
CA PRO A 633 3.81 59.35 20.30
C PRO A 633 4.55 58.15 19.69
N ILE A 634 4.95 57.14 20.47
CA ILE A 634 5.58 55.91 19.99
C ILE A 634 4.59 54.76 20.18
N THR A 635 4.40 53.94 19.14
CA THR A 635 3.57 52.72 19.19
C THR A 635 4.45 51.49 19.03
N LEU A 636 4.37 50.56 19.99
CA LEU A 636 5.01 49.24 19.94
C LEU A 636 3.98 48.16 19.56
N ASN A 637 4.42 47.12 18.85
CA ASN A 637 3.59 45.96 18.52
C ASN A 637 3.33 45.04 19.74
N ASP A 638 4.12 45.17 20.80
CA ASP A 638 3.99 44.35 22.01
C ASP A 638 3.77 45.13 23.31
N ILE A 639 3.12 44.46 24.26
CA ILE A 639 2.87 45.01 25.59
C ILE A 639 4.13 44.94 26.44
N ILE A 640 4.91 46.02 26.42
CA ILE A 640 6.04 46.23 27.33
C ILE A 640 5.59 46.88 28.66
N PRO A 641 5.91 46.28 29.83
CA PRO A 641 5.63 46.86 31.14
C PRO A 641 6.23 48.27 31.31
N ASN A 642 5.48 49.14 31.98
CA ASN A 642 5.96 50.49 32.32
C ASN A 642 7.22 50.44 33.19
N GLY A 643 8.21 51.26 32.86
CA GLY A 643 9.51 51.33 33.55
C GLY A 643 10.57 50.36 33.04
N SER A 644 10.29 49.57 32.00
CA SER A 644 11.29 48.68 31.38
C SER A 644 12.45 49.47 30.78
N VAL A 645 13.69 49.00 30.96
CA VAL A 645 14.92 49.71 30.56
C VAL A 645 15.25 49.38 29.11
N LEU A 646 15.58 50.39 28.30
CA LEU A 646 16.05 50.21 26.94
C LEU A 646 17.52 49.76 26.95
N ASN A 647 17.79 48.60 26.34
CA ASN A 647 19.13 48.01 26.32
C ASN A 647 19.82 48.16 24.97
N ALA A 648 19.10 47.93 23.87
CA ALA A 648 19.63 47.97 22.51
C ALA A 648 18.55 48.22 21.47
N VAL A 649 18.95 48.62 20.26
CA VAL A 649 18.08 48.77 19.09
C VAL A 649 18.72 48.13 17.86
N ILE A 650 17.92 47.39 17.11
CA ILE A 650 18.24 46.88 15.78
C ILE A 650 17.45 47.73 14.77
N PRO A 651 18.13 48.44 13.86
CA PRO A 651 17.46 49.24 12.83
C PRO A 651 16.54 48.41 11.94
N ASN A 652 15.61 49.07 11.24
CA ASN A 652 14.70 48.36 10.34
C ASN A 652 15.50 47.74 9.19
N PHE A 653 15.17 46.50 8.80
CA PHE A 653 15.74 45.87 7.61
C PHE A 653 14.78 46.06 6.43
N THR A 654 15.10 46.99 5.54
CA THR A 654 14.28 47.29 4.36
C THR A 654 14.47 46.23 3.28
N THR A 655 13.40 45.50 2.95
CA THR A 655 13.44 44.40 1.94
C THR A 655 13.01 44.82 0.53
N SER A 656 12.59 46.08 0.35
CA SER A 656 12.14 46.64 -0.94
C SER A 656 13.10 47.73 -1.42
N PHE A 657 13.25 47.86 -2.73
CA PHE A 657 14.03 48.91 -3.37
C PHE A 657 13.19 50.16 -3.63
N THR A 658 13.86 51.31 -3.59
CA THR A 658 13.24 52.57 -3.99
C THR A 658 13.14 52.64 -5.52
N THR A 659 12.11 53.28 -6.06
CA THR A 659 11.95 53.47 -7.52
C THR A 659 13.15 54.14 -8.20
N VAL A 660 13.89 54.98 -7.47
CA VAL A 660 15.13 55.62 -7.96
C VAL A 660 16.25 54.59 -8.10
N LEU A 661 16.40 53.70 -7.13
CA LEU A 661 17.40 52.62 -7.18
C LEU A 661 17.06 51.61 -8.28
N GLU A 662 15.79 51.21 -8.41
CA GLU A 662 15.36 50.29 -9.47
C GLU A 662 15.69 50.84 -10.86
N ALA A 663 15.42 52.13 -11.09
CA ALA A 663 15.78 52.79 -12.35
C ALA A 663 17.31 52.77 -12.60
N ASP A 664 18.13 53.07 -11.58
CA ASP A 664 19.61 52.99 -11.68
C ASP A 664 20.09 51.56 -11.95
N LEU A 665 19.48 50.55 -11.33
CA LEU A 665 19.82 49.15 -11.57
C LEU A 665 19.47 48.70 -12.99
N ILE A 666 18.30 49.10 -13.50
CA ILE A 666 17.92 48.78 -14.88
C ILE A 666 18.89 49.42 -15.87
N ASP A 667 19.24 50.71 -15.67
CA ASP A 667 20.16 51.42 -16.55
C ASP A 667 21.55 50.77 -16.57
N ARG A 668 22.04 50.31 -15.41
CA ARG A 668 23.33 49.59 -15.29
C ARG A 668 23.30 48.20 -15.92
N ILE A 669 22.20 47.47 -15.75
CA ILE A 669 22.02 46.14 -16.34
C ILE A 669 21.93 46.24 -17.87
N GLU A 670 21.22 47.24 -18.40
CA GLU A 670 21.19 47.50 -19.85
C GLU A 670 22.56 47.89 -20.42
N ALA A 671 23.38 48.59 -19.63
CA ALA A 671 24.73 48.98 -20.01
C ALA A 671 25.76 47.84 -19.89
N TYR A 672 25.36 46.63 -19.46
CA TYR A 672 26.28 45.53 -19.16
C TYR A 672 27.37 45.94 -18.16
N GLU A 673 27.02 46.74 -17.14
CA GLU A 673 27.95 47.08 -16.06
C GLU A 673 28.00 45.99 -14.98
N GLU A 674 29.17 45.80 -14.39
CA GLU A 674 29.34 45.02 -13.15
C GLU A 674 29.21 45.93 -11.93
N PHE A 675 28.47 45.48 -10.92
CA PHE A 675 28.26 46.26 -9.70
C PHE A 675 27.84 45.37 -8.53
N GLY A 676 27.95 45.89 -7.32
CA GLY A 676 27.42 45.27 -6.10
C GLY A 676 26.25 46.06 -5.52
N LEU A 677 25.39 45.38 -4.76
CA LEU A 677 24.37 46.01 -3.92
C LEU A 677 24.75 45.85 -2.45
N ARG A 678 24.75 46.94 -1.69
CA ARG A 678 24.96 46.94 -0.24
C ARG A 678 23.77 47.57 0.48
N TYR A 679 23.58 47.16 1.73
CA TYR A 679 22.59 47.77 2.62
C TYR A 679 23.26 48.77 3.56
N ASP A 680 22.74 50.00 3.60
CA ASP A 680 23.25 51.12 4.41
C ASP A 680 22.36 51.32 5.65
N ILE A 681 22.92 51.05 6.83
CA ILE A 681 22.14 51.01 8.08
C ILE A 681 21.72 52.40 8.61
N ASP A 682 22.48 53.45 8.29
CA ASP A 682 22.18 54.81 8.76
C ASP A 682 21.01 55.42 7.97
N SER A 683 21.01 55.20 6.65
CA SER A 683 19.94 55.64 5.76
C SER A 683 18.79 54.66 5.62
N GLU A 684 18.97 53.40 6.03
CA GLU A 684 18.01 52.28 5.89
C GLU A 684 17.66 52.00 4.41
N GLU A 685 18.57 52.34 3.50
CA GLU A 685 18.40 52.25 2.05
C GLU A 685 19.46 51.34 1.41
N TRP A 686 19.11 50.77 0.26
CA TRP A 686 20.03 50.03 -0.59
C TRP A 686 20.86 50.98 -1.47
N ARG A 687 22.15 50.66 -1.64
CA ARG A 687 23.11 51.47 -2.41
C ARG A 687 23.94 50.60 -3.34
N VAL A 688 24.34 51.18 -4.47
CA VAL A 688 25.22 50.53 -5.45
C VAL A 688 26.69 50.72 -5.06
N ILE A 689 27.47 49.65 -5.21
CA ILE A 689 28.94 49.65 -5.22
C ILE A 689 29.38 49.56 -6.67
N THR A 690 30.11 50.56 -7.15
CA THR A 690 30.65 50.58 -8.51
C THR A 690 31.74 49.52 -8.70
N SER A 691 31.91 49.00 -9.91
CA SER A 691 32.96 48.02 -10.26
C SER A 691 34.36 48.41 -9.79
N SER A 692 34.69 49.71 -9.80
CA SER A 692 35.98 50.25 -9.34
C SER A 692 36.28 50.08 -7.84
N ASN A 693 35.25 49.83 -7.02
CA ASN A 693 35.37 49.69 -5.57
C ASN A 693 34.96 48.30 -5.07
N LEU A 694 34.27 47.52 -5.91
CA LEU A 694 33.76 46.20 -5.59
C LEU A 694 34.88 45.20 -5.32
N SER A 695 34.90 44.63 -4.11
CA SER A 695 35.82 43.54 -3.77
C SER A 695 35.30 42.19 -4.25
N THR A 696 36.05 41.50 -5.10
CA THR A 696 35.61 40.26 -5.76
C THR A 696 35.83 38.98 -4.94
N ASN A 697 36.77 38.99 -3.97
CA ASN A 697 37.27 37.79 -3.26
C ASN A 697 37.32 37.93 -1.73
N ALA A 698 36.78 38.99 -1.13
CA ALA A 698 36.84 39.19 0.32
C ALA A 698 35.65 38.56 1.07
N VAL A 699 35.91 38.05 2.27
CA VAL A 699 34.90 37.73 3.30
C VAL A 699 34.07 39.01 3.58
N PHE A 700 32.78 38.86 3.88
CA PHE A 700 31.90 40.01 4.16
C PHE A 700 32.51 40.90 5.26
N SER A 701 32.56 42.21 5.03
CA SER A 701 33.04 43.18 6.01
C SER A 701 32.41 44.55 5.81
N LEU A 702 32.05 45.20 6.92
CA LEU A 702 31.54 46.58 6.95
C LEU A 702 32.66 47.63 7.09
N SER A 703 33.92 47.23 7.30
CA SER A 703 35.02 48.15 7.65
C SER A 703 35.38 49.17 6.57
N LYS A 704 35.09 48.86 5.30
CA LYS A 704 35.32 49.70 4.12
C LYS A 704 34.04 49.95 3.34
N GLN A 705 32.89 49.89 4.02
CA GLN A 705 31.60 50.12 3.41
C GLN A 705 31.50 51.53 2.80
N GLY A 706 31.09 51.62 1.53
CA GLY A 706 30.91 52.91 0.86
C GLY A 706 32.22 53.57 0.44
N ASP A 707 33.32 52.82 0.36
CA ASP A 707 34.60 53.34 -0.12
C ASP A 707 34.50 53.82 -1.58
N THR A 708 35.08 54.98 -1.86
CA THR A 708 35.06 55.62 -3.18
C THR A 708 36.46 55.80 -3.77
N SER A 709 37.48 55.15 -3.20
CA SER A 709 38.89 55.38 -3.53
C SER A 709 39.37 54.70 -4.83
N GLY A 710 38.57 53.81 -5.41
CA GLY A 710 38.88 53.07 -6.65
C GLY A 710 39.84 51.89 -6.44
N THR A 711 39.88 51.29 -5.25
CA THR A 711 40.89 50.30 -4.85
C THR A 711 40.36 48.89 -4.59
N ASN A 712 39.11 48.59 -5.01
CA ASN A 712 38.46 47.28 -4.84
C ASN A 712 38.36 46.79 -3.39
N LEU A 713 38.14 47.71 -2.44
CA LEU A 713 38.14 47.40 -1.00
C LEU A 713 36.75 47.19 -0.39
N ASP A 714 35.66 47.51 -1.10
CA ASP A 714 34.32 47.38 -0.54
C ASP A 714 33.81 45.92 -0.65
N ALA A 715 33.88 45.21 0.47
CA ALA A 715 33.42 43.84 0.63
C ALA A 715 32.00 43.75 1.25
N SER A 716 31.26 44.86 1.35
CA SER A 716 29.94 44.94 2.01
C SER A 716 28.76 44.55 1.11
N TRP A 717 29.03 44.03 -0.09
CA TRP A 717 27.98 43.61 -1.03
C TRP A 717 27.18 42.41 -0.51
N TRP A 718 25.87 42.45 -0.69
CA TRP A 718 24.95 41.33 -0.50
C TRP A 718 24.67 40.62 -1.81
N PHE A 719 24.48 41.38 -2.89
CA PHE A 719 24.35 40.89 -4.25
C PHE A 719 25.50 41.43 -5.09
N LYS A 720 26.09 40.58 -5.91
CA LYS A 720 27.15 40.91 -6.85
C LYS A 720 26.68 40.53 -8.25
N PHE A 721 26.67 41.50 -9.15
CA PHE A 721 26.30 41.35 -10.54
C PHE A 721 27.57 41.33 -11.38
N SER A 722 27.86 40.19 -11.99
CA SER A 722 28.91 40.01 -12.99
C SER A 722 28.30 39.64 -14.32
N ASN A 723 28.90 40.05 -15.43
CA ASN A 723 28.40 39.72 -16.76
C ASN A 723 29.51 39.19 -17.67
N ASP A 724 29.12 38.39 -18.66
CA ASP A 724 30.01 37.87 -19.71
C ASP A 724 29.74 38.49 -21.09
N GLY A 725 28.99 39.60 -21.13
CA GLY A 725 28.54 40.27 -22.35
C GLY A 725 27.25 39.70 -22.98
N SER A 726 26.68 38.62 -22.45
CA SER A 726 25.38 38.08 -22.89
C SER A 726 24.47 37.66 -21.74
N THR A 727 25.03 37.22 -20.61
CA THR A 727 24.32 36.67 -19.46
C THR A 727 24.81 37.37 -18.20
N TYR A 728 23.87 37.72 -17.33
CA TYR A 728 24.20 38.19 -15.99
C TYR A 728 24.24 37.03 -15.01
N THR A 729 25.30 36.96 -14.22
CA THR A 729 25.41 36.07 -13.06
C THR A 729 25.31 36.91 -11.80
N VAL A 730 24.29 36.62 -10.99
CA VAL A 730 24.07 37.27 -9.69
C VAL A 730 24.53 36.31 -8.60
N THR A 731 25.59 36.67 -7.89
CA THR A 731 26.02 35.97 -6.67
C THR A 731 25.44 36.70 -5.48
N TYR A 732 24.85 35.99 -4.53
CA TYR A 732 24.31 36.60 -3.32
C TYR A 732 24.74 35.86 -2.07
N ARG A 733 24.79 36.56 -0.94
CA ARG A 733 25.12 35.99 0.37
C ARG A 733 23.85 35.55 1.09
N LYS A 734 23.90 34.37 1.71
CA LYS A 734 22.83 33.87 2.58
C LYS A 734 23.42 33.26 3.84
N MET A 735 22.65 33.35 4.93
CA MET A 735 22.95 32.71 6.21
C MET A 735 21.80 31.77 6.56
N GLU A 736 22.07 30.49 6.78
CA GLU A 736 21.07 29.50 7.17
C GLU A 736 21.39 28.95 8.55
N TYR A 737 20.38 28.83 9.41
CA TYR A 737 20.48 28.01 10.63
C TYR A 737 19.93 26.63 10.34
N ILE A 738 20.70 25.60 10.66
CA ILE A 738 20.34 24.21 10.42
C ILE A 738 20.26 23.49 11.77
N PHE A 739 19.17 22.76 11.96
CA PHE A 739 19.00 21.84 13.06
C PHE A 739 19.04 20.40 12.52
N GLU A 740 19.92 19.57 13.06
CA GLU A 740 20.12 18.18 12.69
C GLU A 740 19.93 17.27 13.92
N SER A 741 19.38 16.07 13.72
CA SER A 741 19.38 15.00 14.70
C SER A 741 20.28 13.87 14.19
N GLU A 742 21.20 13.41 15.04
CA GLU A 742 22.19 12.41 14.66
C GLU A 742 21.54 11.07 14.30
N ALA A 743 20.58 10.60 15.11
CA ALA A 743 19.91 9.31 14.96
C ALA A 743 18.47 9.23 15.51
N GLN A 744 18.10 10.01 16.52
CA GLN A 744 16.87 9.81 17.31
C GLN A 744 15.62 10.40 16.67
N ASN A 745 15.75 11.41 15.80
CA ASN A 745 14.63 12.05 15.13
C ASN A 745 14.83 12.15 13.61
N LYS A 746 13.73 12.07 12.87
CA LYS A 746 13.67 12.43 11.46
C LYS A 746 12.67 13.58 11.31
N PHE A 747 13.00 14.55 10.48
CA PHE A 747 12.17 15.71 10.25
C PHE A 747 11.41 15.58 8.94
N HIS A 748 10.19 16.09 8.91
CA HIS A 748 9.36 16.22 7.73
C HIS A 748 8.69 17.58 7.75
N TYR A 749 8.76 18.32 6.65
CA TYR A 749 8.18 19.64 6.57
C TYR A 749 7.77 19.91 5.14
N ASP A 750 6.51 20.32 4.94
CA ASP A 750 6.01 20.79 3.66
C ASP A 750 6.02 22.32 3.65
N VAL A 751 6.72 22.90 2.68
CA VAL A 751 6.88 24.36 2.54
C VAL A 751 5.65 25.00 1.90
N GLU A 752 4.85 24.23 1.16
CA GLU A 752 3.68 24.72 0.42
C GLU A 752 2.41 24.71 1.27
N GLU A 753 2.35 23.87 2.31
CA GLU A 753 1.17 23.71 3.15
C GLU A 753 1.16 24.70 4.33
N LYS A 754 0.12 25.54 4.41
CA LYS A 754 -0.16 26.37 5.60
C LYS A 754 -1.20 25.70 6.47
N ILE A 755 -0.83 25.42 7.72
CA ILE A 755 -1.68 24.68 8.65
C ILE A 755 -2.42 25.65 9.58
N TYR A 756 -3.71 25.41 9.77
CA TYR A 756 -4.56 26.22 10.63
C TYR A 756 -5.10 25.39 11.79
N ASP A 757 -5.03 25.94 13.00
CA ASP A 757 -5.72 25.36 14.14
C ASP A 757 -7.20 25.79 14.14
N TYR A 758 -8.09 24.82 13.95
CA TYR A 758 -9.54 25.03 13.89
C TYR A 758 -10.14 25.61 15.18
N LYS A 759 -9.45 25.54 16.33
CA LYS A 759 -9.91 26.12 17.60
C LYS A 759 -9.53 27.59 17.75
N THR A 760 -8.31 27.94 17.36
CA THR A 760 -7.76 29.29 17.55
C THR A 760 -7.88 30.17 16.30
N GLY A 761 -8.08 29.58 15.13
CA GLY A 761 -8.13 30.27 13.84
C GLY A 761 -6.77 30.84 13.41
N LYS A 762 -5.69 30.50 14.11
CA LYS A 762 -4.33 30.96 13.82
C LYS A 762 -3.59 29.95 12.95
N VAL A 763 -2.64 30.45 12.17
CA VAL A 763 -1.64 29.62 11.49
C VAL A 763 -0.76 28.97 12.55
N VAL A 764 -0.58 27.67 12.48
CA VAL A 764 0.34 26.94 13.36
C VAL A 764 1.55 26.53 12.56
N LYS A 765 2.73 26.86 13.07
CA LYS A 765 4.02 26.55 12.45
C LYS A 765 4.66 25.36 13.15
N ASP A 766 5.44 24.60 12.39
CA ASP A 766 6.34 23.60 12.93
C ASP A 766 7.44 24.27 13.75
N ILE A 767 7.78 23.67 14.90
CA ILE A 767 8.78 24.23 15.81
C ILE A 767 9.79 23.20 16.29
N VAL A 768 11.01 23.67 16.51
CA VAL A 768 12.05 22.98 17.28
C VAL A 768 12.27 23.74 18.57
N LYS A 769 11.93 23.12 19.69
CA LYS A 769 12.05 23.72 21.01
C LYS A 769 13.23 23.10 21.75
N ILE A 770 14.26 23.90 22.00
CA ILE A 770 15.36 23.54 22.89
C ILE A 770 14.83 23.56 24.33
N LEU A 771 15.03 22.45 25.04
CA LEU A 771 14.49 22.30 26.39
C LEU A 771 15.23 23.20 27.38
N LYS A 772 14.49 23.75 28.34
CA LYS A 772 15.06 24.62 29.39
C LYS A 772 16.13 23.93 30.26
N THR A 773 16.20 22.60 30.25
CA THR A 773 17.19 21.80 31.00
C THR A 773 18.60 21.91 30.45
N ASN A 774 18.76 22.29 29.17
CA ASN A 774 20.08 22.48 28.59
C ASN A 774 20.88 23.54 29.36
N SER A 775 22.15 23.27 29.58
CA SER A 775 23.06 24.20 30.25
C SER A 775 23.57 25.29 29.31
N ILE A 776 23.78 26.49 29.82
CA ILE A 776 24.56 27.55 29.16
C ILE A 776 26.04 27.24 29.39
N VAL A 777 26.87 27.34 28.34
CA VAL A 777 28.27 26.87 28.39
C VAL A 777 29.13 27.73 29.31
N SER A 778 28.95 29.06 29.28
CA SER A 778 29.72 29.98 30.12
C SER A 778 29.46 29.83 31.63
N THR A 779 28.23 29.48 32.02
CA THR A 779 27.82 29.44 33.43
C THR A 779 27.62 28.03 33.98
N GLY A 780 27.39 27.04 33.12
CA GLY A 780 26.99 25.67 33.50
C GLY A 780 25.57 25.56 34.05
N ASN A 781 24.84 26.67 34.21
CA ASN A 781 23.47 26.69 34.70
C ASN A 781 22.48 26.35 33.59
N SER A 782 21.32 25.80 33.94
CA SER A 782 20.19 25.65 33.03
C SER A 782 19.77 27.01 32.47
N ILE A 783 19.36 27.04 31.20
CA ILE A 783 18.92 28.26 30.52
C ILE A 783 17.66 28.92 31.12
N GLY A 784 16.91 28.20 31.96
CA GLY A 784 15.77 28.75 32.72
C GLY A 784 14.44 28.77 31.96
N TYR A 785 14.45 28.99 30.65
CA TYR A 785 13.27 28.99 29.78
C TYR A 785 13.55 28.28 28.43
N PRO A 786 12.53 27.72 27.77
CA PRO A 786 12.74 27.01 26.50
C PRO A 786 13.02 27.99 25.36
N ILE A 787 14.04 27.70 24.54
CA ILE A 787 14.28 28.44 23.29
C ILE A 787 13.50 27.77 22.16
N THR A 788 12.68 28.53 21.46
CA THR A 788 11.85 28.00 20.36
C THR A 788 12.32 28.55 19.02
N TRP A 789 12.58 27.65 18.08
CA TRP A 789 12.87 27.93 16.69
C TRP A 789 11.67 27.55 15.82
N GLN A 790 11.37 28.34 14.79
CA GLN A 790 10.42 27.92 13.75
C GLN A 790 11.14 27.14 12.66
N VAL A 791 10.48 26.13 12.10
CA VAL A 791 10.94 25.44 10.89
C VAL A 791 10.61 26.31 9.69
N THR A 792 11.57 26.54 8.81
CA THR A 792 11.43 27.46 7.68
C THR A 792 11.46 26.74 6.33
N ASP A 793 12.25 25.67 6.21
CA ASP A 793 12.47 24.94 4.95
C ASP A 793 13.16 23.59 5.21
N THR A 794 13.18 22.72 4.21
CA THR A 794 13.91 21.44 4.21
C THR A 794 15.33 21.61 3.67
N VAL A 795 16.21 20.64 3.96
CA VAL A 795 17.56 20.59 3.39
C VAL A 795 17.56 19.65 2.19
N THR A 796 17.67 20.23 1.00
CA THR A 796 17.78 19.49 -0.27
C THR A 796 19.22 19.45 -0.74
N GLU A 797 19.72 18.24 -0.95
CA GLU A 797 21.05 17.97 -1.48
C GLU A 797 21.11 18.20 -3.00
N ALA A 798 22.31 18.21 -3.58
CA ALA A 798 22.53 18.56 -4.99
C ALA A 798 21.84 17.60 -6.00
N ASP A 799 21.51 16.37 -5.58
CA ASP A 799 20.79 15.36 -6.36
C ASP A 799 19.26 15.50 -6.26
N GLY A 800 18.76 16.46 -5.48
CA GLY A 800 17.34 16.65 -5.20
C GLY A 800 16.82 15.80 -4.04
N PHE A 801 17.67 15.04 -3.36
CA PHE A 801 17.29 14.27 -2.17
C PHE A 801 17.09 15.21 -0.97
N GLN A 802 15.98 15.06 -0.25
CA GLN A 802 15.75 15.75 1.02
C GLN A 802 16.34 14.93 2.17
N ASP A 803 17.37 15.47 2.84
CA ASP A 803 17.94 14.80 4.01
C ASP A 803 17.05 15.02 5.23
N ASN A 804 16.20 14.03 5.51
CA ASN A 804 15.28 14.05 6.65
C ASN A 804 15.97 14.01 8.04
N ARG A 805 17.29 14.03 8.14
CA ARG A 805 17.99 14.28 9.41
C ARG A 805 18.10 15.75 9.74
N LYS A 806 17.90 16.63 8.75
CA LYS A 806 18.18 18.07 8.86
C LYS A 806 16.98 18.89 8.43
N ILE A 807 16.81 20.03 9.08
CA ILE A 807 15.84 21.05 8.70
C ILE A 807 16.46 22.44 8.86
N LYS A 808 15.98 23.39 8.06
CA LYS A 808 16.35 24.79 8.22
C LYS A 808 15.42 25.44 9.22
N VAL A 809 16.01 26.03 10.24
CA VAL A 809 15.29 26.72 11.30
C VAL A 809 15.50 28.23 11.21
N GLY A 810 14.59 28.99 11.80
CA GLY A 810 14.67 30.44 11.90
C GLY A 810 14.10 30.97 13.20
N PHE A 811 14.33 32.26 13.43
CA PHE A 811 13.80 32.95 14.60
C PHE A 811 12.27 32.93 14.59
N LEU A 812 11.65 32.61 15.74
CA LEU A 812 10.20 32.51 15.86
C LEU A 812 9.53 33.88 15.63
N ASP A 813 8.37 33.80 14.99
CA ASP A 813 7.39 34.87 14.76
C ASP A 813 6.03 34.20 15.03
N ASP A 814 5.58 34.28 16.31
CA ASP A 814 4.42 33.53 16.83
C ASP A 814 3.08 34.05 16.30
N ASP A 815 2.97 35.34 15.97
CA ASP A 815 1.74 35.95 15.46
C ASP A 815 1.73 36.23 13.95
N ASP A 816 2.80 35.85 13.24
CA ASP A 816 2.98 35.96 11.78
C ASP A 816 2.87 37.42 11.29
N ASP A 817 3.26 38.39 12.13
CA ASP A 817 3.25 39.82 11.81
C ASP A 817 4.52 40.28 11.04
N GLY A 818 5.43 39.33 10.79
CA GLY A 818 6.69 39.53 10.08
C GLY A 818 7.83 40.02 10.98
N VAL A 819 7.60 40.11 12.29
CA VAL A 819 8.55 40.53 13.31
C VAL A 819 9.07 39.31 14.06
N VAL A 820 10.36 39.32 14.35
CA VAL A 820 10.98 38.27 15.14
C VAL A 820 10.83 38.58 16.63
N ASP A 821 10.35 37.60 17.40
CA ASP A 821 10.16 37.72 18.84
C ASP A 821 11.49 37.88 19.59
N ASN A 822 12.52 37.12 19.18
CA ASN A 822 13.85 37.19 19.77
C ASN A 822 14.95 36.85 18.75
N PRO A 823 15.70 37.85 18.24
CA PRO A 823 16.77 37.63 17.27
C PRO A 823 18.08 37.10 17.90
N GLU A 824 18.19 37.04 19.23
CA GLU A 824 19.43 36.64 19.94
C GLU A 824 19.44 35.16 20.38
N ILE A 825 18.42 34.37 20.05
CA ILE A 825 18.29 32.99 20.57
C ILE A 825 19.48 32.09 20.26
N PHE A 826 20.19 32.32 19.15
CA PHE A 826 21.41 31.58 18.82
C PHE A 826 22.57 31.99 19.75
N ASP A 827 22.77 33.29 19.93
CA ASP A 827 23.86 33.83 20.74
C ASP A 827 23.71 33.51 22.22
N ILE A 828 22.46 33.51 22.72
CA ILE A 828 22.12 33.12 24.09
C ILE A 828 22.52 31.66 24.35
N PHE A 829 22.28 30.76 23.39
CA PHE A 829 22.44 29.33 23.61
C PHE A 829 23.83 28.78 23.25
N VAL A 830 24.37 29.24 22.12
CA VAL A 830 25.65 28.76 21.58
C VAL A 830 26.82 29.59 22.14
N GLU A 831 26.63 30.89 22.36
CA GLU A 831 27.67 31.85 22.75
C GLU A 831 28.89 31.80 21.80
N PRO A 832 28.71 32.10 20.50
CA PRO A 832 29.69 31.80 19.45
C PRO A 832 31.05 32.51 19.62
N ASP A 833 31.09 33.62 20.35
CA ASP A 833 32.31 34.41 20.59
C ASP A 833 32.98 34.11 21.92
N THR A 834 32.36 33.30 22.79
CA THR A 834 32.92 32.90 24.09
C THR A 834 33.60 31.54 23.96
N SER A 835 34.90 31.44 24.25
CA SER A 835 35.65 30.18 24.11
C SER A 835 35.48 29.53 22.72
N ILE A 836 35.74 30.32 21.67
CA ILE A 836 35.48 30.01 20.25
C ILE A 836 35.87 28.58 19.85
N ALA A 837 37.02 28.08 20.29
CA ALA A 837 37.53 26.74 19.95
C ALA A 837 36.56 25.58 20.32
N THR A 838 35.62 25.81 21.24
CA THR A 838 34.62 24.80 21.68
C THR A 838 33.29 24.90 20.95
N LYS A 839 33.12 25.87 20.04
CA LYS A 839 31.85 26.26 19.43
C LYS A 839 31.70 25.75 17.99
N PHE A 840 32.31 24.62 17.70
CA PHE A 840 32.29 24.02 16.37
C PHE A 840 31.72 22.60 16.40
N VAL A 841 30.93 22.31 15.38
CA VAL A 841 30.44 20.98 15.06
C VAL A 841 31.11 20.51 13.79
N PHE A 842 31.42 19.21 13.71
CA PHE A 842 32.21 18.62 12.63
C PHE A 842 31.42 17.56 11.91
N PHE A 843 31.73 17.39 10.62
CA PHE A 843 31.06 16.43 9.75
C PHE A 843 32.09 15.65 8.94
N GLU A 844 31.84 14.36 8.75
CA GLU A 844 32.68 13.43 7.98
C GLU A 844 31.95 12.99 6.71
N LYS A 845 32.71 12.92 5.61
CA LYS A 845 32.27 12.41 4.32
C LYS A 845 32.13 10.89 4.38
N TYR A 846 31.03 10.35 3.85
CA TYR A 846 30.79 8.93 3.67
C TYR A 846 30.11 8.65 2.33
N ILE A 847 30.21 7.41 1.84
CA ILE A 847 29.53 6.95 0.62
C ILE A 847 28.22 6.26 1.04
N SER A 848 27.07 6.76 0.60
CA SER A 848 25.77 6.14 0.87
C SER A 848 25.50 4.92 -0.02
N TYR A 849 24.42 4.18 0.24
CA TYR A 849 24.06 2.93 -0.46
C TYR A 849 23.86 3.09 -1.97
N ASP A 850 23.56 4.31 -2.41
CA ASP A 850 23.39 4.75 -3.80
C ASP A 850 24.71 5.21 -4.45
N SER A 851 25.84 5.02 -3.78
CA SER A 851 27.18 5.45 -4.23
C SER A 851 27.37 6.97 -4.35
N ILE A 852 26.55 7.75 -3.63
CA ILE A 852 26.66 9.22 -3.55
C ILE A 852 27.48 9.63 -2.32
N GLU A 853 28.30 10.67 -2.44
CA GLU A 853 29.05 11.25 -1.31
C GLU A 853 28.11 12.11 -0.46
N ARG A 854 28.03 11.83 0.85
CA ARG A 854 27.22 12.56 1.83
C ARG A 854 28.03 12.86 3.09
N PHE A 855 27.50 13.72 3.96
CA PHE A 855 28.14 14.07 5.23
C PHE A 855 27.28 13.70 6.44
N LYS A 856 27.93 13.20 7.49
CA LYS A 856 27.32 12.85 8.78
C LYS A 856 28.07 13.52 9.93
N PRO A 857 27.43 13.77 11.08
CA PRO A 857 28.10 14.31 12.25
C PRO A 857 29.32 13.47 12.66
N TYR A 858 30.37 14.14 13.12
CA TYR A 858 31.58 13.52 13.63
C TYR A 858 32.01 14.20 14.93
N ALA A 859 32.44 13.40 15.91
CA ALA A 859 32.67 13.89 17.26
C ALA A 859 33.78 14.98 17.30
N ALA A 860 33.47 16.12 17.91
CA ALA A 860 34.41 17.24 18.07
C ALA A 860 35.67 16.85 18.86
N THR A 861 35.59 15.83 19.72
CA THR A 861 36.73 15.28 20.48
C THR A 861 37.84 14.72 19.61
N ASN A 862 37.57 14.45 18.33
CA ASN A 862 38.57 13.96 17.38
C ASN A 862 39.42 15.08 16.79
N PHE A 863 39.08 16.35 17.03
CA PHE A 863 39.77 17.51 16.50
C PHE A 863 40.51 18.29 17.59
N VAL A 864 41.70 18.77 17.24
CA VAL A 864 42.37 19.85 17.96
C VAL A 864 42.03 21.16 17.27
N VAL A 865 41.38 22.08 17.98
CA VAL A 865 40.86 23.33 17.42
C VAL A 865 41.69 24.51 17.90
N THR A 866 42.31 25.25 16.98
CA THR A 866 43.11 26.45 17.28
C THR A 866 42.84 27.56 16.27
N GLN A 867 43.27 28.78 16.60
CA GLN A 867 43.03 29.93 15.74
C GLN A 867 43.84 29.84 14.44
N ASN A 868 45.16 29.69 14.55
CA ASN A 868 46.06 29.59 13.41
C ASN A 868 46.90 28.31 13.48
N GLU A 869 47.43 27.88 12.34
CA GLU A 869 48.38 26.77 12.28
C GLU A 869 49.66 27.03 13.07
N THR A 870 50.10 28.28 13.15
CA THR A 870 51.29 28.69 13.92
C THR A 870 51.15 28.50 15.42
N ASP A 871 49.93 28.31 15.92
CA ASP A 871 49.65 28.13 17.35
C ASP A 871 49.88 26.67 17.81
N ILE A 872 50.17 25.76 16.88
CA ILE A 872 50.45 24.34 17.14
C ILE A 872 51.94 24.05 17.00
N ASP A 873 52.52 23.42 18.03
CA ASP A 873 53.84 22.79 17.95
C ASP A 873 53.70 21.31 17.59
N LEU A 874 54.14 20.93 16.39
CA LEU A 874 54.01 19.55 15.88
C LEU A 874 55.09 18.64 16.46
N ASN A 875 54.68 17.80 17.40
CA ASN A 875 55.55 16.84 18.08
C ASN A 875 54.92 15.43 18.08
N SER A 876 55.70 14.43 17.68
CA SER A 876 55.31 13.01 17.64
C SER A 876 55.04 12.37 19.00
N SER A 877 55.42 13.04 20.10
CA SER A 877 55.06 12.64 21.47
C SER A 877 53.71 13.19 21.93
N THR A 878 53.17 14.19 21.24
CA THR A 878 51.89 14.85 21.58
C THR A 878 50.75 14.35 20.71
N TYR A 879 51.00 14.11 19.42
CA TYR A 879 49.95 13.77 18.45
C TYR A 879 50.24 12.46 17.71
N THR A 880 49.20 11.65 17.51
CA THR A 880 49.26 10.39 16.79
C THR A 880 49.10 10.59 15.28
N ASP A 881 49.64 9.67 14.48
CA ASP A 881 49.43 9.68 13.03
C ASP A 881 47.93 9.73 12.69
N GLY A 882 47.56 10.64 11.80
CA GLY A 882 46.17 10.86 11.41
C GLY A 882 45.33 11.78 12.30
N GLN A 883 45.92 12.40 13.36
CA GLN A 883 45.23 13.40 14.18
C GLN A 883 44.69 14.56 13.33
N LEU A 884 43.45 14.97 13.58
CA LEU A 884 42.78 16.06 12.86
C LEU A 884 42.93 17.39 13.61
N PHE A 885 43.16 18.45 12.85
CA PHE A 885 43.30 19.83 13.31
C PHE A 885 42.33 20.72 12.54
N TYR A 886 41.69 21.65 13.23
CA TYR A 886 40.87 22.67 12.61
C TYR A 886 41.38 24.05 12.99
N PHE A 887 41.69 24.85 11.96
CA PHE A 887 42.16 26.22 12.10
C PHE A 887 41.05 27.18 11.71
N TYR A 888 40.49 27.88 12.70
CA TYR A 888 39.26 28.67 12.52
C TYR A 888 39.49 30.14 12.13
N ALA A 889 40.73 30.60 11.97
CA ALA A 889 41.00 31.93 11.44
C ALA A 889 40.40 32.08 10.04
N ASP A 890 39.74 33.21 9.75
CA ASP A 890 39.02 33.43 8.48
C ASP A 890 39.92 33.30 7.24
N ALA A 891 41.22 33.57 7.38
CA ALA A 891 42.21 33.44 6.30
C ALA A 891 42.67 31.99 6.05
N GLU A 892 42.52 31.10 7.03
CA GLU A 892 42.90 29.68 6.94
C GLU A 892 41.65 28.81 6.73
N ASN A 893 40.73 28.83 7.70
CA ASN A 893 39.45 28.10 7.72
C ASN A 893 39.48 26.72 7.06
N VAL A 894 40.45 25.87 7.46
CA VAL A 894 40.68 24.54 6.86
C VAL A 894 40.89 23.48 7.92
N ILE A 895 40.57 22.23 7.55
CA ILE A 895 40.89 21.04 8.33
C ILE A 895 42.14 20.39 7.74
N LYS A 896 43.09 20.07 8.62
CA LYS A 896 44.31 19.35 8.25
C LYS A 896 44.48 18.08 9.07
N LYS A 897 45.12 17.09 8.45
CA LYS A 897 45.47 15.80 9.03
C LYS A 897 46.98 15.71 9.25
N TYR A 898 47.39 15.30 10.43
CA TYR A 898 48.79 15.12 10.77
C TYR A 898 49.34 13.82 10.18
N SER A 899 50.52 13.91 9.57
CA SER A 899 51.29 12.79 9.04
C SER A 899 52.56 12.62 9.88
N LEU A 900 52.65 11.52 10.61
CA LEU A 900 53.81 11.18 11.44
C LEU A 900 55.07 10.90 10.60
N THR A 901 54.88 10.42 9.36
CA THR A 901 55.99 10.08 8.45
C THR A 901 56.72 11.32 7.95
N THR A 902 55.99 12.42 7.70
CA THR A 902 56.54 13.67 7.16
C THR A 902 56.65 14.78 8.22
N ASN A 903 56.05 14.57 9.40
CA ASN A 903 55.88 15.57 10.45
C ASN A 903 55.23 16.88 9.94
N THR A 904 54.23 16.75 9.08
CA THR A 904 53.52 17.88 8.46
C THR A 904 52.01 17.71 8.56
N LEU A 905 51.29 18.82 8.42
CA LEU A 905 49.84 18.86 8.30
C LEU A 905 49.45 18.91 6.82
N ALA A 906 48.55 18.01 6.40
CA ALA A 906 48.02 17.97 5.04
C ALA A 906 46.52 18.32 5.05
N THR A 907 46.09 19.25 4.20
CA THR A 907 44.67 19.63 4.06
C THR A 907 43.84 18.44 3.57
N THR A 908 42.66 18.25 4.17
CA THR A 908 41.68 17.23 3.75
C THR A 908 40.33 17.88 3.46
N THR A 909 39.59 17.32 2.51
CA THR A 909 38.20 17.71 2.17
C THR A 909 37.18 16.64 2.61
N ASP A 910 37.65 15.61 3.33
CA ASP A 910 36.79 14.56 3.89
C ASP A 910 35.98 15.06 5.08
N TYR A 911 36.33 16.23 5.63
CA TYR A 911 35.67 16.82 6.78
C TYR A 911 35.36 18.30 6.55
N TYR A 912 34.33 18.81 7.20
CA TYR A 912 34.11 20.26 7.36
C TYR A 912 33.61 20.60 8.77
N ALA A 913 33.76 21.87 9.14
CA ALA A 913 33.33 22.41 10.42
C ALA A 913 32.32 23.55 10.23
N ARG A 914 31.41 23.71 11.20
CA ARG A 914 30.45 24.83 11.27
C ARG A 914 30.37 25.35 12.71
N ARG A 915 30.11 26.65 12.87
CA ARG A 915 29.88 27.23 14.21
C ARG A 915 28.53 26.79 14.74
N GLY A 916 28.51 26.15 15.89
CA GLY A 916 27.31 25.53 16.45
C GLY A 916 27.58 24.76 17.73
N ARG A 917 26.56 23.99 18.14
CA ARG A 917 26.56 23.16 19.35
C ARG A 917 25.84 21.84 19.07
N SER A 918 26.36 20.75 19.63
CA SER A 918 25.77 19.41 19.59
C SER A 918 25.23 18.99 20.97
N SER A 919 24.63 17.80 21.03
CA SER A 919 24.09 17.19 22.27
C SER A 919 23.06 18.09 22.95
N ILE A 920 22.12 18.57 22.15
CA ILE A 920 21.04 19.46 22.57
C ILE A 920 19.81 18.61 22.89
N ASP A 921 19.24 18.78 24.08
CA ASP A 921 17.92 18.24 24.38
C ASP A 921 16.85 19.10 23.72
N PHE A 922 16.06 18.53 22.83
CA PHE A 922 15.05 19.26 22.07
C PHE A 922 13.73 18.51 21.96
N GLN A 923 12.69 19.28 21.67
CA GLN A 923 11.36 18.81 21.29
C GLN A 923 11.06 19.31 19.88
N TYR A 924 10.87 18.40 18.94
CA TYR A 924 10.30 18.71 17.64
C TYR A 924 8.78 18.61 17.71
N LYS A 925 8.08 19.59 17.16
CA LYS A 925 6.63 19.54 16.96
C LYS A 925 6.30 19.76 15.48
N HIS A 926 5.71 18.74 14.89
CA HIS A 926 5.16 18.76 13.55
C HIS A 926 3.64 18.85 13.60
N HIS A 927 3.07 19.68 12.75
CA HIS A 927 1.65 19.72 12.49
C HIS A 927 1.39 19.16 11.08
N ALA A 928 0.50 18.19 10.95
CA ALA A 928 0.14 17.62 9.66
C ALA A 928 -1.11 18.32 9.09
N GLY A 929 -1.12 18.49 7.77
CA GLY A 929 -2.26 18.94 6.99
C GLY A 929 -3.55 18.17 7.23
N GLN A 930 -4.70 18.78 6.92
CA GLN A 930 -5.99 18.09 7.08
C GLN A 930 -6.23 17.00 6.01
N GLU A 931 -5.67 17.20 4.82
CA GLU A 931 -5.79 16.28 3.66
C GLU A 931 -4.73 15.16 3.67
N THR A 932 -3.67 15.29 4.47
CA THR A 932 -2.57 14.31 4.58
C THR A 932 -2.79 13.30 5.71
N ARG A 933 -3.91 13.38 6.45
CA ARG A 933 -4.28 12.47 7.55
C ARG A 933 -4.79 11.13 7.03
N ILE A 934 -3.93 10.35 6.39
CA ILE A 934 -4.17 8.91 6.21
C ILE A 934 -3.51 8.21 7.37
N ASP A 935 -4.30 7.68 8.30
CA ASP A 935 -3.85 6.83 9.39
C ASP A 935 -2.90 5.73 8.86
N PRO A 936 -1.61 5.69 9.24
CA PRO A 936 -0.80 4.50 9.09
C PRO A 936 -1.26 3.47 10.13
N SER A 937 -2.51 3.03 10.02
CA SER A 937 -3.06 2.01 10.89
C SER A 937 -2.30 0.71 10.59
N VAL A 938 -1.53 0.28 11.58
CA VAL A 938 -1.10 -1.09 11.88
C VAL A 938 -1.65 -2.12 10.90
N SER A 939 -0.77 -2.79 10.14
CA SER A 939 -1.16 -3.82 9.19
C SER A 939 -2.08 -4.87 9.86
N ASN A 940 -3.28 -5.07 9.31
CA ASN A 940 -4.10 -6.20 9.76
C ASN A 940 -3.50 -7.47 9.18
N ILE A 941 -3.29 -8.48 10.02
CA ILE A 941 -2.92 -9.80 9.54
C ILE A 941 -4.22 -10.60 9.42
N ILE A 942 -4.66 -10.86 8.21
CA ILE A 942 -5.85 -11.65 7.94
C ILE A 942 -5.43 -13.12 7.80
N ASP A 943 -5.78 -13.94 8.79
CA ASP A 943 -5.64 -15.40 8.72
C ASP A 943 -6.78 -15.95 7.85
N THR A 944 -6.47 -16.40 6.64
CA THR A 944 -7.42 -16.97 5.68
C THR A 944 -7.27 -18.50 5.61
N TYR A 945 -8.27 -19.21 6.13
CA TYR A 945 -8.40 -20.66 6.06
C TYR A 945 -9.07 -21.06 4.74
N LEU A 946 -8.39 -21.89 3.94
CA LEU A 946 -8.85 -22.29 2.61
C LEU A 946 -9.04 -23.81 2.52
N LEU A 947 -10.25 -24.25 2.15
CA LEU A 947 -10.53 -25.64 1.81
C LEU A 947 -10.50 -25.84 0.28
N GLU A 948 -9.55 -26.64 -0.19
CA GLU A 948 -9.44 -27.02 -1.60
C GLU A 948 -10.39 -28.18 -1.95
N ARG A 949 -11.08 -28.06 -3.07
CA ARG A 949 -12.05 -29.03 -3.60
C ARG A 949 -11.42 -30.38 -3.87
N THR A 950 -10.19 -30.34 -4.37
CA THR A 950 -9.38 -31.53 -4.59
C THR A 950 -9.17 -32.29 -3.28
N TYR A 951 -8.81 -31.61 -2.19
CA TYR A 951 -8.61 -32.24 -0.89
C TYR A 951 -9.92 -32.81 -0.33
N ASP A 952 -11.02 -32.06 -0.39
CA ASP A 952 -12.36 -32.54 0.01
C ASP A 952 -12.76 -33.83 -0.73
N ASN A 953 -12.65 -33.83 -2.05
CA ASN A 953 -13.00 -34.99 -2.87
C ASN A 953 -12.16 -36.22 -2.52
N LEU A 954 -10.83 -36.05 -2.42
CA LEU A 954 -9.93 -37.14 -2.08
C LEU A 954 -10.23 -37.69 -0.68
N TYR A 955 -10.55 -36.82 0.27
CA TYR A 955 -10.86 -37.23 1.63
C TYR A 955 -12.15 -38.06 1.68
N ARG A 956 -13.19 -37.64 0.93
CA ARG A 956 -14.45 -38.38 0.82
C ARG A 956 -14.30 -39.73 0.12
N ILE A 957 -13.52 -39.79 -0.97
CA ILE A 957 -13.19 -41.07 -1.64
C ILE A 957 -12.46 -41.99 -0.68
N TRP A 958 -11.48 -41.49 0.07
CA TRP A 958 -10.76 -42.29 1.06
C TRP A 958 -11.67 -42.84 2.18
N LEU A 959 -12.65 -42.06 2.63
CA LEU A 959 -13.63 -42.52 3.62
C LEU A 959 -14.54 -43.64 3.09
N GLN A 960 -14.88 -43.62 1.80
CA GLN A 960 -15.80 -44.60 1.18
C GLN A 960 -15.07 -45.86 0.69
N ASP A 961 -13.97 -45.68 -0.05
CA ASP A 961 -13.28 -46.75 -0.78
C ASP A 961 -11.99 -47.23 -0.07
N GLY A 962 -11.53 -46.51 0.97
CA GLY A 962 -10.27 -46.78 1.67
C GLY A 962 -9.03 -46.29 0.91
N GLY A 963 -7.85 -46.74 1.34
CA GLY A 963 -6.55 -46.39 0.73
C GLY A 963 -5.69 -45.46 1.59
N THR A 964 -4.77 -44.74 0.95
CA THR A 964 -3.86 -43.80 1.63
C THR A 964 -4.59 -42.50 1.98
N LYS A 965 -4.56 -42.11 3.25
CA LYS A 965 -5.17 -40.87 3.72
C LYS A 965 -4.56 -39.65 2.98
N PRO A 966 -5.37 -38.79 2.35
CA PRO A 966 -4.89 -37.58 1.69
C PRO A 966 -4.25 -36.61 2.67
N THR A 967 -3.16 -35.96 2.25
CA THR A 967 -2.50 -34.90 3.01
C THR A 967 -3.05 -33.53 2.62
N THR A 968 -3.21 -32.64 3.60
CA THR A 968 -3.55 -31.23 3.34
C THR A 968 -2.41 -30.51 2.65
N SER A 969 -2.72 -29.50 1.84
CA SER A 969 -1.72 -28.55 1.31
C SER A 969 -0.98 -27.83 2.44
N THR A 970 0.27 -27.41 2.20
CA THR A 970 1.00 -26.56 3.15
C THR A 970 0.60 -25.10 2.99
N SER A 971 0.83 -24.28 4.02
CA SER A 971 0.58 -22.82 3.95
C SER A 971 1.34 -22.16 2.79
N ASP A 972 2.59 -22.58 2.54
CA ASP A 972 3.38 -22.10 1.42
C ASP A 972 2.82 -22.53 0.08
N GLN A 973 2.31 -23.77 -0.04
CA GLN A 973 1.68 -24.21 -1.28
C GLN A 973 0.42 -23.40 -1.57
N LEU A 974 -0.40 -23.12 -0.55
CA LEU A 974 -1.58 -22.26 -0.68
C LEU A 974 -1.18 -20.82 -1.05
N ARG A 975 -0.12 -20.28 -0.44
CA ARG A 975 0.43 -18.97 -0.81
C ARG A 975 0.85 -18.95 -2.27
N ILE A 976 1.64 -19.92 -2.74
CA ILE A 976 2.09 -20.01 -4.14
C ILE A 976 0.89 -20.09 -5.10
N ASN A 977 -0.13 -20.88 -4.76
CA ASN A 977 -1.29 -21.09 -5.63
C ASN A 977 -2.20 -19.86 -5.74
N TYR A 978 -2.32 -19.04 -4.68
CA TYR A 978 -3.37 -18.02 -4.57
C TYR A 978 -2.87 -16.58 -4.34
N SER A 979 -1.64 -16.37 -3.90
CA SER A 979 -1.10 -15.03 -3.59
C SER A 979 -1.10 -14.10 -4.81
N GLY A 980 -0.74 -14.61 -5.99
CA GLY A 980 -0.69 -13.83 -7.23
C GLY A 980 -2.04 -13.25 -7.64
N VAL A 981 -3.15 -13.86 -7.21
CA VAL A 981 -4.51 -13.36 -7.49
C VAL A 981 -5.07 -12.56 -6.32
N LEU A 982 -4.80 -12.95 -5.07
CA LEU A 982 -5.42 -12.34 -3.89
C LEU A 982 -4.67 -11.12 -3.35
N ASN A 983 -3.34 -11.10 -3.43
CA ASN A 983 -2.53 -9.98 -2.93
C ASN A 983 -2.79 -8.66 -3.66
N PRO A 984 -3.09 -8.63 -4.98
CA PRO A 984 -3.51 -7.40 -5.66
C PRO A 984 -4.90 -6.89 -5.22
N LEU A 985 -5.73 -7.74 -4.60
CA LEU A 985 -7.12 -7.42 -4.26
C LEU A 985 -7.30 -7.01 -2.79
N LYS A 986 -6.30 -7.26 -1.93
CA LYS A 986 -6.35 -6.88 -0.50
C LYS A 986 -6.17 -5.38 -0.31
N SER A 987 -6.58 -4.87 0.85
CA SER A 987 -6.27 -3.49 1.25
C SER A 987 -4.75 -3.27 1.34
N LEU A 988 -4.29 -2.04 1.04
CA LEU A 988 -2.86 -1.73 0.94
C LEU A 988 -2.07 -2.11 2.20
N SER A 989 -2.68 -1.87 3.37
CA SER A 989 -2.08 -2.13 4.68
C SER A 989 -2.22 -3.58 5.19
N ASP A 990 -3.13 -4.38 4.63
CA ASP A 990 -3.45 -5.71 5.17
C ASP A 990 -2.46 -6.77 4.67
N GLN A 991 -2.22 -7.83 5.44
CA GLN A 991 -1.41 -8.98 5.04
C GLN A 991 -2.23 -10.26 5.16
N ILE A 992 -2.26 -11.09 4.12
CA ILE A 992 -2.99 -12.36 4.14
C ILE A 992 -2.02 -13.48 4.53
N ILE A 993 -2.42 -14.31 5.51
CA ILE A 993 -1.73 -15.54 5.89
C ILE A 993 -2.64 -16.72 5.55
N TYR A 994 -2.11 -17.65 4.75
CA TYR A 994 -2.86 -18.80 4.27
C TYR A 994 -2.74 -19.99 5.23
N HIS A 995 -3.88 -20.51 5.69
CA HIS A 995 -3.96 -21.68 6.54
C HIS A 995 -4.68 -22.84 5.84
N PRO A 996 -4.10 -24.05 5.83
CA PRO A 996 -4.79 -25.23 5.33
C PRO A 996 -5.83 -25.73 6.33
N VAL A 997 -6.90 -26.30 5.78
CA VAL A 997 -8.05 -26.80 6.54
C VAL A 997 -7.95 -28.32 6.72
N LYS A 998 -8.33 -28.80 7.91
CA LYS A 998 -8.38 -30.22 8.24
C LYS A 998 -9.82 -30.68 8.48
N TYR A 999 -10.05 -31.97 8.28
CA TYR A 999 -11.30 -32.61 8.66
C TYR A 999 -11.18 -33.20 10.06
N ASN A 1000 -12.10 -32.82 10.95
CA ASN A 1000 -12.33 -33.50 12.21
C ASN A 1000 -13.33 -34.63 11.98
N LEU A 1001 -12.81 -35.86 11.90
CA LEU A 1001 -13.58 -37.05 11.58
C LEU A 1001 -14.36 -37.52 12.81
N LEU A 1002 -15.68 -37.54 12.69
CA LEU A 1002 -16.60 -38.00 13.72
C LEU A 1002 -17.14 -39.38 13.37
N PHE A 1003 -17.15 -40.27 14.37
CA PHE A 1003 -17.71 -41.62 14.30
C PHE A 1003 -17.02 -42.57 13.31
N GLY A 1004 -17.30 -43.87 13.45
CA GLY A 1004 -16.69 -44.92 12.66
C GLY A 1004 -15.26 -45.27 13.07
N THR A 1005 -14.72 -46.35 12.49
CA THR A 1005 -13.44 -46.95 12.87
C THR A 1005 -12.21 -46.07 12.55
N ASN A 1006 -12.34 -45.15 11.58
CA ASN A 1006 -11.26 -44.26 11.17
C ASN A 1006 -11.15 -43.00 12.06
N ALA A 1007 -12.17 -42.69 12.88
CA ALA A 1007 -12.13 -41.58 13.83
C ALA A 1007 -11.22 -41.88 15.03
N ALA A 1008 -10.78 -40.82 15.74
CA ALA A 1008 -10.04 -40.97 16.99
C ALA A 1008 -10.85 -41.77 18.01
N GLU A 1009 -10.22 -42.62 18.81
CA GLU A 1009 -10.89 -43.56 19.72
C GLU A 1009 -11.91 -42.87 20.65
N GLN A 1010 -11.61 -41.63 21.07
CA GLN A 1010 -12.51 -40.82 21.91
C GLN A 1010 -13.79 -40.35 21.21
N LEU A 1011 -13.80 -40.30 19.88
CA LEU A 1011 -14.90 -39.80 19.02
C LEU A 1011 -15.68 -40.94 18.34
N GLN A 1012 -15.32 -42.20 18.58
CA GLN A 1012 -16.02 -43.35 18.03
C GLN A 1012 -17.30 -43.63 18.80
N ALA A 1013 -18.40 -43.87 18.08
CA ALA A 1013 -19.70 -44.14 18.68
C ALA A 1013 -20.54 -45.09 17.83
N THR A 1014 -21.45 -45.81 18.51
CA THR A 1014 -22.47 -46.64 17.91
C THR A 1014 -23.83 -45.96 18.01
N PHE A 1015 -24.51 -45.79 16.89
CA PHE A 1015 -25.89 -45.29 16.83
C PHE A 1015 -26.86 -46.44 17.13
N LYS A 1016 -27.69 -46.29 18.16
CA LYS A 1016 -28.75 -47.26 18.47
C LYS A 1016 -30.10 -46.69 18.07
N VAL A 1017 -30.80 -47.41 17.21
CA VAL A 1017 -32.09 -46.98 16.65
C VAL A 1017 -33.20 -47.96 17.00
N VAL A 1018 -34.39 -47.44 17.31
CA VAL A 1018 -35.61 -48.24 17.51
C VAL A 1018 -36.50 -48.08 16.28
N LYS A 1019 -36.73 -49.19 15.59
CA LYS A 1019 -37.60 -49.26 14.41
C LYS A 1019 -39.08 -49.21 14.77
N ASN A 1020 -39.88 -48.58 13.93
CA ASN A 1020 -41.33 -48.68 14.03
C ASN A 1020 -41.82 -50.06 13.57
N SER A 1021 -42.38 -50.86 14.48
CA SER A 1021 -42.88 -52.19 14.17
C SER A 1021 -44.10 -52.20 13.24
N LYS A 1022 -44.69 -51.04 12.93
CA LYS A 1022 -45.82 -50.89 11.99
C LYS A 1022 -45.39 -50.71 10.54
N THR A 1023 -44.10 -50.48 10.25
CA THR A 1023 -43.61 -50.31 8.87
C THR A 1023 -42.87 -51.55 8.38
N ASN A 1024 -43.10 -51.95 7.12
CA ASN A 1024 -42.55 -53.17 6.51
C ASN A 1024 -41.13 -52.97 5.91
N VAL A 1025 -40.33 -52.06 6.46
CA VAL A 1025 -38.98 -51.78 5.97
C VAL A 1025 -37.99 -52.76 6.60
N THR A 1026 -37.01 -53.28 5.86
CA THR A 1026 -36.02 -54.20 6.42
C THR A 1026 -34.95 -53.46 7.23
N ASP A 1027 -34.32 -54.19 8.15
CA ASP A 1027 -33.29 -53.65 9.04
C ASP A 1027 -32.08 -53.11 8.28
N ALA A 1028 -31.67 -53.77 7.20
CA ALA A 1028 -30.60 -53.29 6.31
C ALA A 1028 -30.96 -51.94 5.66
N VAL A 1029 -32.19 -51.79 5.16
CA VAL A 1029 -32.65 -50.54 4.53
C VAL A 1029 -32.70 -49.40 5.54
N ILE A 1030 -33.12 -49.66 6.79
CA ILE A 1030 -33.10 -48.64 7.85
C ILE A 1030 -31.67 -48.21 8.14
N LYS A 1031 -30.72 -49.14 8.31
CA LYS A 1031 -29.32 -48.76 8.55
C LYS A 1031 -28.73 -47.93 7.40
N THR A 1032 -28.99 -48.31 6.14
CA THR A 1032 -28.54 -47.55 4.98
C THR A 1032 -29.15 -46.14 4.93
N ARG A 1033 -30.45 -46.00 5.24
CA ARG A 1033 -31.12 -44.69 5.28
C ARG A 1033 -30.61 -43.81 6.43
N VAL A 1034 -30.34 -44.39 7.60
CA VAL A 1034 -29.74 -43.65 8.73
C VAL A 1034 -28.36 -43.12 8.34
N ILE A 1035 -27.51 -43.93 7.71
CA ILE A 1035 -26.19 -43.48 7.24
C ILE A 1035 -26.31 -42.43 6.13
N ALA A 1036 -27.26 -42.57 5.22
CA ALA A 1036 -27.52 -41.56 4.19
C ALA A 1036 -27.91 -40.20 4.83
N ALA A 1037 -28.82 -40.20 5.80
CA ALA A 1037 -29.20 -38.99 6.53
C ALA A 1037 -28.04 -38.40 7.34
N ILE A 1038 -27.20 -39.24 7.99
CA ILE A 1038 -25.99 -38.76 8.67
C ILE A 1038 -25.04 -38.09 7.66
N ASN A 1039 -24.79 -38.71 6.51
CA ASN A 1039 -23.89 -38.15 5.50
C ASN A 1039 -24.43 -36.85 4.88
N GLU A 1040 -25.74 -36.72 4.71
CA GLU A 1040 -26.39 -35.50 4.24
C GLU A 1040 -26.33 -34.39 5.30
N PHE A 1041 -26.53 -34.73 6.58
CA PHE A 1041 -26.35 -33.79 7.68
C PHE A 1041 -24.91 -33.26 7.74
N PHE A 1042 -23.91 -34.10 7.48
CA PHE A 1042 -22.49 -33.72 7.38
C PHE A 1042 -22.06 -33.33 5.94
N ALA A 1043 -23.00 -32.88 5.11
CA ALA A 1043 -22.66 -32.22 3.85
C ALA A 1043 -21.90 -30.91 4.13
N LEU A 1044 -20.98 -30.54 3.23
CA LEU A 1044 -20.08 -29.39 3.41
C LEU A 1044 -20.85 -28.05 3.54
N ASP A 1045 -22.02 -27.95 2.90
CA ASP A 1045 -22.85 -26.75 2.91
C ASP A 1045 -23.53 -26.52 4.27
N ASN A 1046 -23.65 -27.56 5.10
CA ASN A 1046 -24.32 -27.50 6.40
C ASN A 1046 -23.39 -27.17 7.58
N TRP A 1047 -22.06 -27.19 7.38
CA TRP A 1047 -21.07 -27.04 8.46
C TRP A 1047 -20.02 -26.00 8.13
N ASP A 1048 -19.87 -24.99 8.98
CA ASP A 1048 -18.79 -24.00 8.90
C ASP A 1048 -17.60 -24.39 9.79
N PHE A 1049 -16.45 -23.75 9.53
CA PHE A 1049 -15.23 -23.97 10.30
C PHE A 1049 -15.44 -23.59 11.76
N GLY A 1050 -14.91 -24.34 12.72
CA GLY A 1050 -15.02 -23.98 14.13
C GLY A 1050 -16.43 -24.07 14.71
N ASP A 1051 -17.38 -24.67 14.00
CA ASP A 1051 -18.73 -24.94 14.50
C ASP A 1051 -18.72 -25.96 15.64
N THR A 1052 -19.84 -25.97 16.36
CA THR A 1052 -20.10 -26.91 17.44
C THR A 1052 -21.17 -27.90 17.01
N PHE A 1053 -20.83 -29.18 17.02
CA PHE A 1053 -21.77 -30.26 16.74
C PHE A 1053 -22.63 -30.58 17.97
N TYR A 1054 -23.95 -30.61 17.77
CA TYR A 1054 -24.91 -31.08 18.77
C TYR A 1054 -25.63 -32.34 18.29
N PHE A 1055 -25.53 -33.43 19.07
CA PHE A 1055 -26.20 -34.69 18.72
C PHE A 1055 -27.72 -34.55 18.64
N THR A 1056 -28.33 -33.68 19.43
CA THR A 1056 -29.78 -33.45 19.42
C THR A 1056 -30.30 -32.96 18.06
N GLU A 1057 -29.51 -32.18 17.34
CA GLU A 1057 -29.84 -31.69 16.00
C GLU A 1057 -29.77 -32.83 14.98
N LEU A 1058 -28.69 -33.62 15.03
CA LEU A 1058 -28.56 -34.82 14.20
C LEU A 1058 -29.71 -35.81 14.46
N ALA A 1059 -30.05 -36.05 15.72
CA ALA A 1059 -31.14 -36.95 16.10
C ALA A 1059 -32.49 -36.46 15.53
N ALA A 1060 -32.78 -35.16 15.63
CA ALA A 1060 -33.98 -34.58 15.06
C ALA A 1060 -34.02 -34.66 13.53
N TYR A 1061 -32.88 -34.43 12.86
CA TYR A 1061 -32.77 -34.55 11.41
C TYR A 1061 -33.03 -35.98 10.92
N ILE A 1062 -32.38 -36.98 11.54
CA ILE A 1062 -32.62 -38.41 11.24
C ILE A 1062 -34.10 -38.76 11.48
N HIS A 1063 -34.70 -38.23 12.55
CA HIS A 1063 -36.12 -38.48 12.86
C HIS A 1063 -37.08 -37.96 11.79
N ASN A 1064 -36.82 -36.76 11.26
CA ASN A 1064 -37.66 -36.15 10.24
C ASN A 1064 -37.52 -36.88 8.89
N GLU A 1065 -36.29 -37.17 8.46
CA GLU A 1065 -36.04 -37.84 7.17
C GLU A 1065 -36.53 -39.28 7.14
N LEU A 1066 -36.47 -40.00 8.27
CA LEU A 1066 -36.92 -41.39 8.36
C LEU A 1066 -38.33 -41.53 8.92
N ALA A 1067 -39.12 -40.45 9.06
CA ALA A 1067 -40.52 -40.56 9.48
C ALA A 1067 -41.35 -41.22 8.35
N PRO A 1068 -42.20 -42.25 8.63
CA PRO A 1068 -42.61 -42.80 9.93
C PRO A 1068 -41.88 -44.10 10.35
N ASP A 1069 -40.75 -44.45 9.73
CA ASP A 1069 -40.05 -45.74 9.90
C ASP A 1069 -39.25 -45.86 11.21
N LEU A 1070 -38.94 -44.73 11.88
CA LEU A 1070 -38.10 -44.67 13.08
C LEU A 1070 -38.86 -44.13 14.30
N LEU A 1071 -38.68 -44.76 15.48
CA LEU A 1071 -39.27 -44.32 16.75
C LEU A 1071 -38.30 -43.55 17.65
N THR A 1072 -37.02 -43.94 17.70
CA THR A 1072 -35.99 -43.22 18.48
C THR A 1072 -34.59 -43.45 17.91
N VAL A 1073 -33.68 -42.49 18.12
CA VAL A 1073 -32.24 -42.61 17.87
C VAL A 1073 -31.44 -42.11 19.06
N VAL A 1074 -30.41 -42.85 19.47
CA VAL A 1074 -29.46 -42.48 20.52
C VAL A 1074 -28.03 -42.80 20.11
N ILE A 1075 -27.07 -42.03 20.62
CA ILE A 1075 -25.64 -42.25 20.42
C ILE A 1075 -25.01 -42.85 21.68
N VAL A 1076 -24.11 -43.83 21.50
CA VAL A 1076 -23.36 -44.47 22.60
C VAL A 1076 -21.87 -44.47 22.26
N PRO A 1077 -20.98 -43.90 23.09
CA PRO A 1077 -19.54 -43.92 22.83
C PRO A 1077 -18.95 -45.34 22.94
N ASN A 1078 -17.91 -45.62 22.15
CA ASN A 1078 -17.27 -46.94 22.10
C ASN A 1078 -16.10 -47.09 23.10
N GLU A 1079 -15.47 -45.99 23.55
CA GLU A 1079 -14.31 -46.00 24.45
C GLU A 1079 -14.66 -46.46 25.88
N SER A 1080 -13.82 -47.32 26.46
CA SER A 1080 -14.01 -47.80 27.84
C SER A 1080 -13.72 -46.69 28.86
N GLY A 1081 -14.77 -46.08 29.40
CA GLY A 1081 -14.67 -45.02 30.41
C GLY A 1081 -15.61 -43.84 30.17
N GLN A 1082 -16.08 -43.65 28.93
CA GLN A 1082 -17.11 -42.67 28.59
C GLN A 1082 -18.50 -43.25 28.86
N SER A 1083 -19.37 -42.50 29.55
CA SER A 1083 -20.77 -42.89 29.74
C SER A 1083 -21.71 -42.21 28.75
N PHE A 1084 -22.94 -42.73 28.64
CA PHE A 1084 -24.04 -42.09 27.93
C PHE A 1084 -24.19 -40.62 28.35
N GLY A 1085 -24.31 -39.72 27.37
CA GLY A 1085 -24.25 -38.26 27.55
C GLY A 1085 -22.93 -37.63 27.09
N SER A 1086 -21.88 -38.45 26.88
CA SER A 1086 -20.67 -38.03 26.17
C SER A 1086 -20.95 -37.91 24.65
N LEU A 1087 -20.19 -37.09 23.92
CA LEU A 1087 -20.38 -36.82 22.47
C LEU A 1087 -21.67 -36.07 22.10
N PHE A 1088 -22.41 -35.54 23.08
CA PHE A 1088 -23.60 -34.74 22.82
C PHE A 1088 -23.25 -33.34 22.28
N GLN A 1089 -22.07 -32.85 22.63
CA GLN A 1089 -21.47 -31.64 22.12
C GLN A 1089 -20.02 -31.91 21.74
N ILE A 1090 -19.63 -31.54 20.52
CA ILE A 1090 -18.25 -31.64 20.04
C ILE A 1090 -17.90 -30.29 19.42
N ASN A 1091 -16.82 -29.65 19.88
CA ASN A 1091 -16.35 -28.39 19.33
C ASN A 1091 -15.24 -28.66 18.30
N SER A 1092 -15.21 -27.90 17.21
CA SER A 1092 -14.11 -27.92 16.24
C SER A 1092 -13.19 -26.71 16.41
N SER A 1093 -11.93 -26.85 16.01
CA SER A 1093 -10.97 -25.74 15.95
C SER A 1093 -11.24 -24.82 14.74
N ALA A 1094 -10.67 -23.63 14.72
CA ALA A 1094 -10.87 -22.67 13.62
C ALA A 1094 -10.36 -23.16 12.25
N ASP A 1095 -9.42 -24.11 12.23
CA ASP A 1095 -8.90 -24.78 11.02
C ASP A 1095 -9.61 -26.11 10.70
N GLU A 1096 -10.67 -26.47 11.42
CA GLU A 1096 -11.34 -27.77 11.32
C GLU A 1096 -12.79 -27.66 10.82
N ILE A 1097 -13.20 -28.65 10.00
CA ILE A 1097 -14.58 -28.91 9.58
C ILE A 1097 -14.96 -30.33 9.96
N PHE A 1098 -16.21 -30.56 10.39
CA PHE A 1098 -16.70 -31.91 10.68
C PHE A 1098 -17.00 -32.73 9.44
N ILE A 1099 -16.72 -34.02 9.52
CA ILE A 1099 -17.15 -35.02 8.53
C ILE A 1099 -17.46 -36.33 9.25
N SER A 1100 -18.48 -37.05 8.79
CA SER A 1100 -18.83 -38.38 9.34
C SER A 1100 -18.02 -39.49 8.68
N GLY A 1101 -17.45 -40.37 9.50
CA GLY A 1101 -16.86 -41.65 9.10
C GLY A 1101 -17.74 -42.86 9.39
N ALA A 1102 -18.99 -42.64 9.81
CA ALA A 1102 -19.90 -43.70 10.20
C ALA A 1102 -20.27 -44.63 9.03
N THR A 1103 -20.22 -45.93 9.29
CA THR A 1103 -20.60 -46.99 8.36
C THR A 1103 -21.85 -47.73 8.84
N VAL A 1104 -22.39 -48.61 8.00
CA VAL A 1104 -23.55 -49.45 8.35
C VAL A 1104 -23.30 -50.30 9.60
N ASP A 1105 -22.03 -50.62 9.90
CA ASP A 1105 -21.63 -51.39 11.08
C ASP A 1105 -21.75 -50.60 12.38
N ASP A 1106 -21.68 -49.27 12.31
CA ASP A 1106 -21.83 -48.35 13.45
C ASP A 1106 -23.30 -48.09 13.83
N VAL A 1107 -24.26 -48.68 13.09
CA VAL A 1107 -25.70 -48.59 13.39
C VAL A 1107 -26.23 -49.92 13.90
N SER A 1108 -26.83 -49.91 15.09
CA SER A 1108 -27.45 -51.08 15.72
C SER A 1108 -28.95 -50.86 15.93
N ILE A 1109 -29.76 -51.86 15.58
CA ILE A 1109 -31.21 -51.83 15.78
C ILE A 1109 -31.53 -52.52 17.11
N ILE A 1110 -32.26 -51.83 17.97
CA ILE A 1110 -32.68 -52.31 19.29
C ILE A 1110 -34.21 -52.30 19.40
N THR A 1111 -34.77 -53.19 20.23
CA THR A 1111 -36.22 -53.31 20.42
C THR A 1111 -36.79 -52.23 21.36
N ALA A 1112 -36.02 -51.76 22.33
CA ALA A 1112 -36.37 -50.71 23.28
C ALA A 1112 -35.12 -50.12 23.96
N LEU A 1113 -35.21 -48.89 24.47
CA LEU A 1113 -34.16 -48.25 25.28
C LEU A 1113 -34.16 -48.86 26.69
N GLY A 1114 -33.03 -49.40 27.14
CA GLY A 1114 -32.85 -49.95 28.49
C GLY A 1114 -31.44 -49.69 29.04
N ALA A 1115 -31.27 -49.78 30.36
CA ALA A 1115 -30.01 -49.43 31.03
C ALA A 1115 -28.79 -50.28 30.63
N ASN A 1116 -28.98 -51.51 30.14
CA ASN A 1116 -27.89 -52.33 29.57
C ASN A 1116 -27.54 -51.94 28.12
N GLN A 1117 -28.46 -51.23 27.45
CA GLN A 1117 -28.26 -50.76 26.07
C GLN A 1117 -27.65 -49.35 26.03
N LEU A 1118 -27.69 -48.61 27.13
CA LEU A 1118 -27.03 -47.32 27.30
C LEU A 1118 -25.81 -47.57 28.19
N ALA A 1119 -24.60 -47.14 27.82
CA ALA A 1119 -23.41 -47.31 28.65
C ALA A 1119 -23.50 -46.44 29.92
N ALA A 1120 -24.27 -46.88 30.92
CA ALA A 1120 -24.70 -46.09 32.08
C ALA A 1120 -23.68 -46.02 33.23
N SER A 1121 -22.52 -46.66 33.08
CA SER A 1121 -21.40 -46.61 34.04
C SER A 1121 -20.14 -46.06 33.38
N GLY A 1122 -19.68 -44.89 33.82
CA GLY A 1122 -18.52 -44.17 33.27
C GLY A 1122 -18.57 -42.69 33.64
N THR A 1123 -17.61 -41.90 33.16
CA THR A 1123 -17.60 -40.44 33.32
C THR A 1123 -18.23 -39.80 32.08
N VAL A 1124 -19.12 -38.82 32.27
CA VAL A 1124 -19.66 -38.02 31.17
C VAL A 1124 -18.59 -37.02 30.73
N VAL A 1125 -18.10 -37.14 29.50
CA VAL A 1125 -17.17 -36.19 28.91
C VAL A 1125 -17.95 -35.20 28.05
N THR A 1126 -18.14 -33.98 28.56
CA THR A 1126 -18.91 -32.92 27.89
C THR A 1126 -18.08 -32.10 26.89
N SER A 1127 -16.77 -32.36 26.77
CA SER A 1127 -15.90 -31.69 25.80
C SER A 1127 -14.59 -32.47 25.58
N THR A 1128 -14.32 -32.91 24.35
CA THR A 1128 -13.05 -33.54 23.94
C THR A 1128 -12.27 -32.61 23.02
N SER A 1129 -11.41 -31.78 23.62
CA SER A 1129 -10.13 -31.24 23.11
C SER A 1129 -9.87 -29.81 23.62
N SER A 1130 -8.59 -29.51 23.82
CA SER A 1130 -8.06 -28.24 24.27
C SER A 1130 -8.28 -27.16 23.22
N ALA A 1131 -9.25 -26.28 23.43
CA ALA A 1131 -9.29 -25.02 22.71
C ALA A 1131 -8.00 -24.26 23.03
N THR A 1132 -7.11 -24.13 22.05
CA THR A 1132 -6.05 -23.11 22.12
C THR A 1132 -6.76 -21.77 22.11
N THR A 1133 -6.92 -21.17 23.28
CA THR A 1133 -7.45 -19.81 23.44
C THR A 1133 -6.51 -18.85 22.73
N ASN A 1134 -6.80 -18.55 21.46
CA ASN A 1134 -6.42 -17.27 20.89
C ASN A 1134 -7.28 -16.23 21.58
N THR A 1135 -6.68 -15.51 22.53
CA THR A 1135 -7.29 -14.37 23.21
C THR A 1135 -7.70 -13.30 22.19
N THR A 1136 -8.96 -13.31 21.79
CA THR A 1136 -9.63 -12.17 21.16
C THR A 1136 -10.52 -11.52 22.21
N THR A 1137 -10.14 -10.33 22.69
CA THR A 1137 -10.95 -9.56 23.63
C THR A 1137 -12.14 -8.93 22.90
N GLY A 1138 -13.24 -9.69 22.77
CA GLY A 1138 -14.55 -9.12 22.53
C GLY A 1138 -15.11 -8.58 23.85
N SER A 1139 -15.28 -7.26 23.97
CA SER A 1139 -16.02 -6.68 25.11
C SER A 1139 -17.50 -7.01 24.96
N ALA A 1140 -17.92 -8.16 25.49
CA ALA A 1140 -19.32 -8.42 25.80
C ALA A 1140 -19.60 -7.90 27.21
N VAL A 1141 -20.43 -6.86 27.30
CA VAL A 1141 -21.02 -6.42 28.56
C VAL A 1141 -21.93 -7.54 29.07
N SER A 1142 -21.45 -8.30 30.06
CA SER A 1142 -22.27 -9.25 30.81
C SER A 1142 -22.48 -8.71 32.22
N GLY A 1143 -23.72 -8.34 32.54
CA GLY A 1143 -24.14 -8.02 33.90
C GLY A 1143 -23.98 -9.24 34.79
N SER A 1144 -23.13 -9.15 35.81
CA SER A 1144 -22.91 -10.22 36.78
C SER A 1144 -24.05 -10.26 37.79
N THR A 1145 -24.86 -11.31 37.76
CA THR A 1145 -25.61 -11.76 38.94
C THR A 1145 -24.73 -12.71 39.74
N THR A 1146 -24.21 -12.22 40.86
CA THR A 1146 -23.49 -13.00 41.86
C THR A 1146 -24.49 -13.81 42.71
N THR A 1147 -24.35 -15.13 42.73
CA THR A 1147 -24.97 -15.99 43.77
C THR A 1147 -23.85 -16.67 44.55
N GLY A 1148 -23.61 -16.14 45.76
CA GLY A 1148 -22.73 -16.73 46.75
C GLY A 1148 -23.47 -17.81 47.55
N SER A 1149 -22.84 -18.97 47.70
CA SER A 1149 -23.28 -20.04 48.59
C SER A 1149 -22.99 -19.66 50.05
N GLY A 1150 -24.05 -19.40 50.82
CA GLY A 1150 -23.99 -19.20 52.27
C GLY A 1150 -25.02 -20.07 52.96
N SER A 1151 -24.55 -21.05 53.73
CA SER A 1151 -25.37 -21.91 54.59
C SER A 1151 -25.95 -21.13 55.77
N SER A 1152 -27.27 -21.15 55.97
CA SER A 1152 -27.87 -21.02 57.32
C SER A 1152 -29.31 -21.57 57.37
N SER A 1153 -29.67 -22.00 58.57
CA SER A 1153 -30.85 -22.75 59.01
C SER A 1153 -32.18 -21.99 58.89
N GLY A 1154 -33.27 -22.75 58.87
CA GLY A 1154 -34.62 -22.27 58.55
C GLY A 1154 -35.30 -21.33 59.56
N SER A 1155 -36.38 -20.69 59.09
CA SER A 1155 -37.65 -20.54 59.81
C SER A 1155 -38.69 -19.93 58.87
N SER A 1156 -39.93 -20.37 59.06
CA SER A 1156 -41.19 -20.05 58.40
C SER A 1156 -41.56 -18.56 58.25
N GLY A 1157 -42.34 -18.23 57.21
CA GLY A 1157 -43.15 -17.01 57.19
C GLY A 1157 -43.85 -16.76 55.87
N ALA A 1158 -45.19 -16.74 55.89
CA ALA A 1158 -46.12 -16.58 54.79
C ALA A 1158 -46.10 -15.20 54.11
N GLY A 1159 -46.66 -15.14 52.89
CA GLY A 1159 -47.60 -14.09 52.53
C GLY A 1159 -47.27 -13.24 51.30
N TYR A 1160 -48.15 -13.40 50.30
CA TYR A 1160 -48.38 -12.62 49.08
C TYR A 1160 -47.55 -12.96 47.84
#